data_AF-A0A7Y5T841-F1
#
_entry.id   AF-A0A7Y5T841-F1
#
_cell.length_a   1.000
_cell.length_b   1.000
_cell.length_c   1.000
_cell.angle_alpha   90.00
_cell.angle_beta   90.00
_cell.angle_gamma   90.00
#
_symmetry.space_group_name_H-M   'P 1'
#
loop_
_entity.id
_entity.type
_entity.pdbx_description
1 polymer ?
#
loop_
_entity_poly.entity_id
_entity_poly.type
_entity_poly.pdbx_seq_one_letter_code
_entity_poly.pdbx_strand_id
1 'polypeptide(L)'
;MRKSRAKQALAAATVAAALTGLTLPSDATAVTAATAAAPASDTATDSRDGTLVRPTKAQADALAAVIRSSPGTRATWDPRFGTPRTITPALGKALSGPRAGSALDDALGLGAADVAALRVRRDHVLPGTGTHVVDLLLSFDGLTADRGGSLGLAVRRDGSVLSYTGTTVRGGSLTGSFALSAGRALEGVAGVAGFVADRTGGKAGYDVFAKGPFAAPSYVKRVAFPTADGARAAYSVLFVKKLDQAWQVVVDAQSGKELYRRSLVQHDTGGTVYDNNPSVSKPRHVSFDATPESPNGYVDPTGLLGTGITTFGNNANAHANWSNYIAPVDPGPRPVSPTGQFDYPYADHWGTSRCNATSYPQDQEPASTNLFYQHNRIHDQYYQLGFTESGGNFQLDNFGKGGSGGDAVQGLVQAGALSGGNPTYTGRDNAYMLTLPDGIPPWSGMFLWEPIDDSFEGPCADGDFDAGVIQHEYSHGLSNRYVGTEDGALGTHQSGSMGEGWGDWYALDHLTREGYQSDSVLGGYVTGNKTRGIRNWAYDANPTTFGDIGYDLVGPEVHADGEIWTATLWQMLKALRATYGMQEGSDIAEHLVTDAMPLSPNDPSMLDERTAIMTALDNRYHARADFDTLVDTVYSVFAQRGMGLSAHNATSENDPTGGNDTDGVPGFDNRNPALNGVLSGTVYNASTGKPVEGARIMLGRFEARSTPVATTGPSGRYRVTATQASYPVTVQARGFGSKTFAPVAVAKGRTLAKNLALSPNLASAANGAKAVSGGAGKAMDDTEASSWQTPKGSKAVIKLARPATVTSLQVSGYTNSRFEGLKSFTLQTSTDGVNWRTRTVGGTNAFGYQTPRPVVPDLHYKTFRLPTPTKASYVRFWADAPQGGTKANVQVGDIQVFGDNGTPVTPTPPPPPDKPVSESFTIAAGNPNNLVSPGVVGTELENTCTVPPASQDSDGHVSTLKGEQGDGQHAFRVAAGATAVDVDVYLYDASCRQLASYATESANEAGSIPSGTAYILTSLYAGAAADITLTITDTQ
;
A
#
# COMPACT_ATOMS: atom_id res chain seq x y z
N MET A 1 -62.47 34.24 32.65
CA MET A 1 -63.34 35.41 32.93
C MET A 1 -62.74 36.66 32.28
N ARG A 2 -63.63 37.51 31.74
CA ARG A 2 -63.46 38.84 31.12
C ARG A 2 -62.38 39.71 31.80
N LYS A 3 -61.39 40.27 31.09
CA LYS A 3 -61.36 41.47 30.20
C LYS A 3 -61.39 42.85 30.89
N SER A 4 -60.43 43.67 30.44
CA SER A 4 -60.38 45.14 30.35
C SER A 4 -59.80 45.88 31.56
N ARG A 5 -58.87 46.83 31.41
CA ARG A 5 -58.99 48.01 30.54
C ARG A 5 -57.71 48.41 29.78
N ALA A 6 -57.94 48.70 28.50
CA ALA A 6 -57.25 49.59 27.57
C ALA A 6 -57.32 51.07 28.06
N LYS A 7 -56.65 52.10 27.55
CA LYS A 7 -55.59 52.40 26.55
C LYS A 7 -55.46 53.95 26.61
N GLN A 8 -54.30 54.50 26.29
CA GLN A 8 -54.10 55.64 25.37
C GLN A 8 -52.57 55.85 25.25
N ALA A 9 -51.89 55.57 24.12
CA ALA A 9 -51.95 56.22 22.79
C ALA A 9 -51.24 57.60 22.82
N LEU A 10 -50.37 58.03 21.90
CA LEU A 10 -49.80 57.49 20.65
C LEU A 10 -48.82 58.57 20.13
N ALA A 11 -47.73 58.18 19.46
CA ALA A 11 -47.15 58.81 18.24
C ALA A 11 -45.82 58.07 17.91
N ALA A 12 -45.74 57.13 16.96
CA ALA A 12 -45.85 57.22 15.49
C ALA A 12 -44.68 58.02 14.87
N ALA A 13 -43.98 57.64 13.81
CA ALA A 13 -44.05 56.58 12.79
C ALA A 13 -42.73 56.69 11.97
N THR A 14 -41.91 55.65 11.74
CA THR A 14 -41.97 54.52 10.76
C THR A 14 -41.97 54.88 9.27
N VAL A 15 -40.99 54.33 8.52
CA VAL A 15 -41.09 53.62 7.20
C VAL A 15 -39.85 52.68 7.09
N ALA A 16 -40.00 51.34 7.22
CA ALA A 16 -40.08 50.28 6.18
C ALA A 16 -38.73 49.95 5.47
N ALA A 17 -38.29 48.72 5.16
CA ALA A 17 -38.77 47.33 5.28
C ALA A 17 -37.60 46.34 4.96
N ALA A 18 -37.87 45.03 5.11
CA ALA A 18 -37.13 43.80 4.72
C ALA A 18 -36.34 43.09 5.86
N LEU A 19 -36.88 42.09 6.58
CA LEU A 19 -37.14 40.65 6.29
C LEU A 19 -35.90 39.73 6.32
N THR A 20 -36.12 38.59 7.00
CA THR A 20 -35.43 37.27 7.00
C THR A 20 -34.12 37.07 7.77
N GLY A 21 -34.26 36.49 8.97
CA GLY A 21 -33.69 35.19 9.38
C GLY A 21 -32.17 34.98 9.37
N LEU A 22 -31.55 35.07 10.54
CA LEU A 22 -30.23 34.49 10.83
C LEU A 22 -30.18 34.06 12.30
N THR A 23 -30.47 32.78 12.54
CA THR A 23 -30.04 32.04 13.73
C THR A 23 -28.56 31.69 13.56
N LEU A 24 -27.71 32.11 14.50
CA LEU A 24 -26.33 31.65 14.61
C LEU A 24 -26.22 30.53 15.66
N PRO A 25 -25.30 29.57 15.47
CA PRO A 25 -25.37 28.24 16.05
C PRO A 25 -24.85 28.19 17.50
N SER A 26 -25.42 27.27 18.25
CA SER A 26 -24.93 26.79 19.53
C SER A 26 -23.71 25.88 19.33
N ASP A 27 -22.51 26.36 19.63
CA ASP A 27 -21.34 25.52 19.79
C ASP A 27 -20.69 25.78 21.15
N ALA A 28 -20.89 24.82 22.05
CA ALA A 28 -19.96 24.39 23.10
C ALA A 28 -20.72 23.39 23.98
N THR A 29 -20.71 22.14 23.55
CA THR A 29 -21.08 20.99 24.37
C THR A 29 -20.29 21.01 25.68
N ALA A 30 -21.03 20.96 26.79
CA ALA A 30 -20.48 20.72 28.10
C ALA A 30 -19.88 19.31 28.15
N VAL A 31 -18.56 19.22 28.33
CA VAL A 31 -17.86 18.01 28.74
C VAL A 31 -18.02 17.88 30.25
N THR A 32 -18.77 16.86 30.70
CA THR A 32 -18.82 16.46 32.11
C THR A 32 -18.13 15.12 32.31
N ALA A 33 -17.05 15.17 33.10
CA ALA A 33 -16.57 14.23 34.12
C ALA A 33 -16.24 12.77 33.73
N ALA A 34 -14.93 12.57 33.57
CA ALA A 34 -14.08 11.59 34.27
C ALA A 34 -14.59 10.16 34.51
N THR A 35 -13.92 9.21 33.87
CA THR A 35 -13.76 7.83 34.37
C THR A 35 -12.29 7.43 34.39
N ALA A 36 -11.89 6.94 35.57
CA ALA A 36 -10.74 6.10 35.93
C ALA A 36 -9.36 6.41 35.29
N ALA A 37 -8.45 6.89 36.14
CA ALA A 37 -7.07 7.18 35.83
C ALA A 37 -6.25 5.93 35.46
N ALA A 38 -5.46 6.07 34.38
CA ALA A 38 -4.24 5.30 34.17
C ALA A 38 -3.25 5.53 35.34
N PRO A 39 -2.39 4.55 35.69
CA PRO A 39 -1.42 4.73 36.76
C PRO A 39 -0.44 5.86 36.41
N ALA A 40 -0.29 6.80 37.33
CA ALA A 40 0.54 7.99 37.16
C ALA A 40 2.04 7.63 37.08
N SER A 41 2.66 7.82 35.91
CA SER A 41 4.11 8.00 35.81
C SER A 41 4.44 9.07 34.76
N ASP A 42 5.12 10.12 35.22
CA ASP A 42 5.77 11.22 34.49
C ASP A 42 4.95 12.35 33.82
N THR A 43 3.62 12.37 33.95
CA THR A 43 2.85 13.58 33.62
C THR A 43 3.11 14.71 34.63
N ALA A 44 3.36 15.94 34.16
CA ALA A 44 3.46 17.11 35.03
C ALA A 44 2.13 17.32 35.79
N THR A 45 2.20 17.47 37.11
CA THR A 45 1.03 17.81 37.93
C THR A 45 1.05 19.29 38.26
N ASP A 46 -0.08 19.97 38.13
CA ASP A 46 -0.26 21.34 38.58
C ASP A 46 -1.57 21.43 39.37
N SER A 47 -1.49 21.83 40.64
CA SER A 47 -2.65 21.93 41.54
C SER A 47 -3.70 22.96 41.10
N ARG A 48 -3.42 23.72 40.04
CA ARG A 48 -4.33 24.71 39.44
C ARG A 48 -5.12 24.18 38.26
N ASP A 49 -4.77 23.01 37.72
CA ASP A 49 -5.48 22.43 36.58
C ASP A 49 -6.94 22.14 36.97
N GLY A 50 -7.87 22.46 36.05
CA GLY A 50 -9.32 22.41 36.31
C GLY A 50 -9.91 23.65 37.01
N THR A 51 -9.09 24.60 37.48
CA THR A 51 -9.56 25.86 38.07
C THR A 51 -9.61 26.97 37.01
N LEU A 52 -10.80 27.32 36.54
CA LEU A 52 -10.99 28.39 35.55
C LEU A 52 -11.19 29.75 36.22
N VAL A 53 -10.24 30.67 36.01
CA VAL A 53 -10.34 32.07 36.42
C VAL A 53 -10.73 32.92 35.22
N ARG A 54 -11.93 33.53 35.26
CA ARG A 54 -12.39 34.44 34.20
C ARG A 54 -11.71 35.81 34.31
N PRO A 55 -11.40 36.47 33.18
CA PRO A 55 -10.96 37.87 33.18
C PRO A 55 -12.01 38.79 33.83
N THR A 56 -11.56 39.81 34.56
CA THR A 56 -12.47 40.85 35.03
C THR A 56 -12.93 41.73 33.87
N LYS A 57 -14.07 42.41 34.04
CA LYS A 57 -14.56 43.38 33.06
C LYS A 57 -13.52 44.47 32.75
N ALA A 58 -12.80 44.96 33.76
CA ALA A 58 -11.73 45.94 33.59
C ALA A 58 -10.59 45.42 32.71
N GLN A 59 -10.12 44.18 32.94
CA GLN A 59 -9.07 43.56 32.13
C GLN A 59 -9.52 43.34 30.67
N ALA A 60 -10.76 42.88 30.47
CA ALA A 60 -11.33 42.69 29.14
C ALA A 60 -11.48 44.03 28.38
N ASP A 61 -11.98 45.07 29.06
CA ASP A 61 -12.15 46.41 28.50
C ASP A 61 -10.79 47.06 28.17
N ALA A 62 -9.77 46.86 29.03
CA ALA A 62 -8.40 47.34 28.82
C ALA A 62 -7.73 46.64 27.62
N LEU A 63 -7.83 45.31 27.52
CA LEU A 63 -7.30 44.58 26.37
C LEU A 63 -8.01 44.97 25.07
N ALA A 64 -9.34 45.15 25.11
CA ALA A 64 -10.10 45.64 23.98
C ALA A 64 -9.66 47.05 23.55
N ALA A 65 -9.28 47.92 24.48
CA ALA A 65 -8.71 49.23 24.17
C ALA A 65 -7.35 49.12 23.46
N VAL A 66 -6.47 48.21 23.91
CA VAL A 66 -5.19 47.92 23.24
C VAL A 66 -5.42 47.44 21.80
N ILE A 67 -6.33 46.48 21.60
CA ILE A 67 -6.67 45.94 20.27
C ILE A 67 -7.26 47.03 19.37
N ARG A 68 -8.14 47.90 19.89
CA ARG A 68 -8.69 49.03 19.13
C ARG A 68 -7.62 50.04 18.71
N SER A 69 -6.63 50.30 19.58
CA SER A 69 -5.54 51.25 19.31
C SER A 69 -4.51 50.73 18.31
N SER A 70 -4.45 49.40 18.08
CA SER A 70 -3.57 48.75 17.12
C SER A 70 -4.32 47.61 16.40
N PRO A 71 -5.12 47.93 15.36
CA PRO A 71 -5.93 46.95 14.64
C PRO A 71 -5.10 45.78 14.09
N GLY A 72 -5.61 44.56 14.24
CA GLY A 72 -4.90 43.32 13.89
C GLY A 72 -4.04 42.74 15.03
N THR A 73 -4.04 43.36 16.21
CA THR A 73 -3.48 42.78 17.44
C THR A 73 -4.25 41.52 17.83
N ARG A 74 -3.52 40.42 18.06
CA ARG A 74 -4.03 39.16 18.60
C ARG A 74 -3.63 39.01 20.05
N ALA A 75 -4.54 38.49 20.86
CA ALA A 75 -4.27 38.17 22.26
C ALA A 75 -4.87 36.83 22.64
N THR A 76 -4.18 36.10 23.53
CA THR A 76 -4.66 34.84 24.11
C THR A 76 -4.74 35.00 25.62
N TRP A 77 -5.61 34.23 26.29
CA TRP A 77 -5.79 34.26 27.74
C TRP A 77 -5.18 33.03 28.41
N ASP A 78 -4.64 33.19 29.62
CA ASP A 78 -4.30 32.08 30.51
C ASP A 78 -5.50 31.78 31.42
N PRO A 79 -6.22 30.66 31.20
CA PRO A 79 -7.44 30.35 31.95
C PRO A 79 -7.19 30.06 33.44
N ARG A 80 -5.94 29.83 33.87
CA ARG A 80 -5.60 29.61 35.28
C ARG A 80 -5.57 30.90 36.09
N PHE A 81 -5.41 32.06 35.44
CA PHE A 81 -5.21 33.35 36.11
C PHE A 81 -6.15 34.45 35.61
N GLY A 82 -6.85 34.25 34.50
CA GLY A 82 -7.74 35.25 33.92
C GLY A 82 -7.00 36.51 33.48
N THR A 83 -5.78 36.34 32.97
CA THR A 83 -4.86 37.37 32.46
C THR A 83 -4.38 36.98 31.04
N PRO A 84 -3.93 37.93 30.20
CA PRO A 84 -3.41 37.61 28.88
C PRO A 84 -2.15 36.74 28.95
N ARG A 85 -2.05 35.72 28.08
CA ARG A 85 -0.85 34.89 27.87
C ARG A 85 0.06 35.47 26.79
N THR A 86 -0.53 35.98 25.71
CA THR A 86 0.18 36.69 24.65
C THR A 86 -0.61 37.92 24.22
N ILE A 87 0.10 38.97 23.83
CA ILE A 87 -0.45 40.11 23.11
C ILE A 87 0.56 40.46 22.02
N THR A 88 0.15 40.34 20.76
CA THR A 88 1.03 40.50 19.60
C THR A 88 0.34 41.39 18.56
N PRO A 89 0.95 42.50 18.13
CA PRO A 89 0.36 43.39 17.15
C PRO A 89 0.38 42.76 15.75
N ALA A 90 -0.30 43.39 14.79
CA ALA A 90 -0.16 43.03 13.38
C ALA A 90 1.31 43.15 12.91
N LEU A 91 1.67 42.38 11.87
CA LEU A 91 3.02 42.37 11.31
C LEU A 91 3.49 43.81 10.98
N GLY A 92 4.69 44.18 11.45
CA GLY A 92 5.26 45.52 11.27
C GLY A 92 4.73 46.62 12.20
N LYS A 93 3.86 46.30 13.17
CA LYS A 93 3.34 47.25 14.17
C LYS A 93 3.95 47.02 15.56
N ALA A 94 3.65 47.90 16.50
CA ALA A 94 4.02 47.82 17.91
C ALA A 94 2.74 47.81 18.78
N LEU A 95 2.83 47.29 20.00
CA LEU A 95 1.77 47.42 21.01
C LEU A 95 1.67 48.85 21.55
N SER A 96 2.81 49.55 21.66
CA SER A 96 2.85 50.96 22.06
C SER A 96 4.10 51.66 21.50
N GLY A 97 4.04 52.98 21.37
CA GLY A 97 5.23 53.82 21.14
C GLY A 97 6.13 53.95 22.38
N PRO A 98 7.26 54.67 22.29
CA PRO A 98 8.18 54.89 23.40
C PRO A 98 7.53 55.76 24.49
N ARG A 99 7.45 55.27 25.72
CA ARG A 99 6.89 56.01 26.86
C ARG A 99 7.41 55.46 28.19
N ALA A 100 7.38 56.29 29.24
CA ALA A 100 7.64 55.84 30.61
C ALA A 100 6.40 55.12 31.18
N GLY A 101 6.56 53.89 31.69
CA GLY A 101 5.47 53.07 32.26
C GLY A 101 4.77 52.12 31.27
N SER A 102 4.15 51.05 31.79
CA SER A 102 3.59 49.96 30.98
C SER A 102 2.17 50.26 30.48
N ALA A 103 1.91 49.98 29.19
CA ALA A 103 0.61 50.26 28.53
C ALA A 103 -0.46 49.24 28.86
N LEU A 104 -0.06 48.20 29.59
CA LEU A 104 -0.78 46.94 29.67
C LEU A 104 -1.15 46.60 31.11
N ASP A 105 -0.76 47.38 32.11
CA ASP A 105 -0.89 47.02 33.54
C ASP A 105 -2.31 46.61 33.94
N ASP A 106 -3.32 47.38 33.50
CA ASP A 106 -4.73 47.06 33.74
C ASP A 106 -5.21 45.79 33.00
N ALA A 107 -4.69 45.53 31.79
CA ALA A 107 -4.98 44.30 31.04
C ALA A 107 -4.30 43.09 31.67
N LEU A 108 -3.11 43.28 32.27
CA LEU A 108 -2.32 42.26 32.94
C LEU A 108 -2.79 41.98 34.38
N GLY A 109 -3.71 42.78 34.91
CA GLY A 109 -4.23 42.64 36.26
C GLY A 109 -3.24 43.08 37.34
N LEU A 110 -2.31 43.97 37.01
CA LEU A 110 -1.28 44.49 37.90
C LEU A 110 -1.63 45.88 38.38
N GLY A 111 -1.62 46.10 39.70
CA GLY A 111 -1.70 47.43 40.28
C GLY A 111 -0.35 48.14 40.27
N ALA A 112 -0.34 49.45 40.56
CA ALA A 112 0.88 50.25 40.62
C ALA A 112 1.93 49.70 41.61
N ALA A 113 1.48 49.08 42.71
CA ALA A 113 2.35 48.44 43.69
C ALA A 113 3.01 47.16 43.14
N ASP A 114 2.27 46.36 42.36
CA ASP A 114 2.80 45.13 41.74
C ASP A 114 3.84 45.49 40.68
N VAL A 115 3.56 46.51 39.87
CA VAL A 115 4.48 47.02 38.84
C VAL A 115 5.76 47.54 39.48
N ALA A 116 5.68 48.26 40.60
CA ALA A 116 6.85 48.71 41.36
C ALA A 116 7.62 47.55 42.03
N ALA A 117 6.96 46.43 42.30
CA ALA A 117 7.54 45.23 42.89
C ALA A 117 8.16 44.26 41.86
N LEU A 118 7.95 44.47 40.56
CA LEU A 118 8.54 43.64 39.51
C LEU A 118 10.07 43.60 39.63
N ARG A 119 10.65 42.43 39.38
CA ARG A 119 12.09 42.21 39.38
C ARG A 119 12.53 41.76 38.00
N VAL A 120 13.54 42.43 37.45
CA VAL A 120 14.18 41.99 36.20
C VAL A 120 14.89 40.67 36.48
N ARG A 121 14.42 39.60 35.85
CA ARG A 121 15.08 38.29 35.86
C ARG A 121 16.17 38.24 34.81
N ARG A 122 15.88 38.77 33.63
CA ARG A 122 16.79 38.81 32.49
C ARG A 122 16.44 39.99 31.61
N ASP A 123 17.46 40.68 31.12
CA ASP A 123 17.36 41.63 30.03
C ASP A 123 18.37 41.19 28.96
N HIS A 124 17.87 40.63 27.86
CA HIS A 124 18.69 40.08 26.79
C HIS A 124 18.53 40.88 25.51
N VAL A 125 19.64 41.43 24.99
CA VAL A 125 19.64 42.13 23.71
C VAL A 125 19.83 41.13 22.57
N LEU A 126 18.85 41.05 21.67
CA LEU A 126 18.92 40.21 20.48
C LEU A 126 20.02 40.71 19.53
N PRO A 127 21.00 39.86 19.17
CA PRO A 127 22.03 40.22 18.21
C PRO A 127 21.46 40.72 16.89
N GLY A 128 22.07 41.74 16.29
CA GLY A 128 21.69 42.31 15.00
C GLY A 128 20.48 43.26 15.00
N THR A 129 19.54 43.13 15.94
CA THR A 129 18.34 43.98 15.99
C THR A 129 18.38 45.05 17.08
N GLY A 130 19.13 44.82 18.17
CA GLY A 130 19.14 45.71 19.33
C GLY A 130 17.82 45.72 20.12
N THR A 131 16.95 44.73 19.90
CA THR A 131 15.70 44.54 20.66
C THR A 131 16.03 43.91 22.01
N HIS A 132 15.57 44.52 23.10
CA HIS A 132 15.66 43.99 24.45
C HIS A 132 14.49 43.03 24.71
N VAL A 133 14.79 41.78 25.05
CA VAL A 133 13.82 40.82 25.59
C VAL A 133 13.98 40.85 27.10
N VAL A 134 13.04 41.54 27.76
CA VAL A 134 13.04 41.78 29.21
C VAL A 134 12.06 40.82 29.88
N ASP A 135 12.59 39.89 30.67
CA ASP A 135 11.84 38.97 31.51
C ASP A 135 11.73 39.53 32.93
N LEU A 136 10.51 39.76 33.41
CA LEU A 136 10.20 40.25 34.74
C LEU A 136 9.48 39.17 35.56
N LEU A 137 9.68 39.21 36.88
CA LEU A 137 9.00 38.34 37.85
C LEU A 137 8.24 39.18 38.89
N LEU A 138 7.02 38.76 39.21
CA LEU A 138 6.28 39.26 40.35
C LEU A 138 6.86 38.75 41.66
N SER A 139 6.77 39.58 42.70
CA SER A 139 7.16 39.23 44.06
C SER A 139 5.98 39.44 45.01
N PHE A 140 5.78 38.50 45.92
CA PHE A 140 4.75 38.51 46.95
C PHE A 140 5.43 38.53 48.31
N ASP A 141 5.29 39.63 49.06
CA ASP A 141 5.94 39.85 50.36
C ASP A 141 7.46 39.54 50.35
N GLY A 142 8.15 39.99 49.29
CA GLY A 142 9.60 39.80 49.13
C GLY A 142 10.02 38.45 48.54
N LEU A 143 9.09 37.53 48.28
CA LEU A 143 9.36 36.25 47.61
C LEU A 143 9.01 36.30 46.13
N THR A 144 9.97 35.94 45.28
CA THR A 144 9.73 35.80 43.84
C THR A 144 8.79 34.63 43.57
N ALA A 145 7.83 34.85 42.67
CA ALA A 145 6.95 33.80 42.21
C ALA A 145 7.71 32.69 41.44
N ASP A 146 7.31 31.44 41.63
CA ASP A 146 7.76 30.26 40.88
C ASP A 146 6.56 29.63 40.16
N ARG A 147 6.78 29.21 38.92
CA ARG A 147 5.75 28.59 38.04
C ARG A 147 4.45 29.42 37.95
N GLY A 148 4.57 30.70 37.66
CA GLY A 148 3.46 31.66 37.55
C GLY A 148 3.97 33.04 37.96
N GLY A 149 3.34 34.11 37.48
CA GLY A 149 3.73 35.48 37.81
C GLY A 149 4.98 35.98 37.06
N SER A 150 5.25 35.44 35.88
CA SER A 150 6.26 35.98 34.96
C SER A 150 5.63 36.79 33.84
N LEU A 151 6.37 37.77 33.33
CA LEU A 151 6.03 38.47 32.10
C LEU A 151 7.28 38.83 31.30
N GLY A 152 7.18 38.71 29.98
CA GLY A 152 8.22 38.96 29.01
C GLY A 152 7.79 40.06 28.05
N LEU A 153 8.64 41.05 27.86
CA LEU A 153 8.43 42.18 26.95
C LEU A 153 9.54 42.21 25.91
N ALA A 154 9.17 42.24 24.64
CA ALA A 154 10.10 42.58 23.57
C ALA A 154 10.05 44.09 23.34
N VAL A 155 11.13 44.80 23.64
CA VAL A 155 11.24 46.26 23.52
C VAL A 155 12.27 46.58 22.44
N ARG A 156 11.85 47.25 21.37
CA ARG A 156 12.75 47.64 20.28
C ARG A 156 13.75 48.69 20.76
N ARG A 157 14.82 48.90 19.98
CA ARG A 157 15.85 49.91 20.24
C ARG A 157 15.30 51.34 20.39
N ASP A 158 14.17 51.65 19.75
CA ASP A 158 13.52 52.95 19.85
C ASP A 158 12.65 53.11 21.11
N GLY A 159 12.52 52.07 21.94
CA GLY A 159 11.70 52.06 23.14
C GLY A 159 10.25 51.62 22.93
N SER A 160 9.86 51.25 21.71
CA SER A 160 8.51 50.71 21.43
C SER A 160 8.37 49.26 21.89
N VAL A 161 7.21 48.89 22.45
CA VAL A 161 6.92 47.51 22.86
C VAL A 161 6.41 46.73 21.66
N LEU A 162 7.16 45.72 21.23
CA LEU A 162 6.84 44.85 20.09
C LEU A 162 5.82 43.78 20.46
N SER A 163 5.96 43.14 21.62
CA SER A 163 5.07 42.07 22.04
C SER A 163 5.13 41.85 23.55
N TYR A 164 4.07 41.22 24.08
CA TYR A 164 3.98 40.71 25.44
C TYR A 164 3.75 39.19 25.41
N THR A 165 4.42 38.48 26.30
CA THR A 165 4.18 37.07 26.62
C THR A 165 4.27 36.87 28.13
N GLY A 166 3.44 36.02 28.74
CA GLY A 166 3.53 35.84 30.18
C GLY A 166 2.60 34.81 30.76
N THR A 167 2.84 34.53 32.05
CA THR A 167 1.92 33.81 32.95
C THR A 167 1.57 34.74 34.10
N THR A 168 1.28 36.01 33.77
CA THR A 168 1.06 37.05 34.77
C THR A 168 -0.15 36.70 35.62
N VAL A 169 -0.09 37.03 36.90
CA VAL A 169 -1.19 36.80 37.84
C VAL A 169 -1.64 38.13 38.40
N ARG A 170 -2.87 38.19 38.92
CA ARG A 170 -3.33 39.38 39.64
C ARG A 170 -2.47 39.61 40.88
N GLY A 171 -2.23 40.88 41.20
CA GLY A 171 -1.58 41.27 42.45
C GLY A 171 -2.31 40.75 43.69
N GLY A 172 -1.58 40.56 44.79
CA GLY A 172 -2.13 40.02 46.04
C GLY A 172 -1.08 39.86 47.14
N SER A 173 -1.50 39.45 48.34
CA SER A 173 -0.59 39.13 49.46
C SER A 173 -0.13 37.67 49.44
N LEU A 174 0.97 37.39 50.13
CA LEU A 174 1.36 36.00 50.40
C LEU A 174 0.37 35.37 51.38
N THR A 175 0.02 34.11 51.14
CA THR A 175 -0.90 33.31 51.95
C THR A 175 -0.17 32.08 52.49
N GLY A 176 -0.47 31.69 53.73
CA GLY A 176 0.25 30.63 54.43
C GLY A 176 1.56 31.10 55.06
N SER A 177 2.37 30.16 55.55
CA SER A 177 3.63 30.43 56.25
C SER A 177 4.67 29.33 56.00
N PHE A 178 5.94 29.60 56.32
CA PHE A 178 7.02 28.60 56.26
C PHE A 178 7.07 27.78 57.56
N ALA A 179 6.03 26.99 57.82
CA ALA A 179 5.97 26.14 59.01
C ALA A 179 6.89 24.91 58.89
N LEU A 180 7.10 24.41 57.68
CA LEU A 180 8.08 23.36 57.38
C LEU A 180 9.47 23.96 57.16
N SER A 181 10.51 23.21 57.52
CA SER A 181 11.88 23.53 57.10
C SER A 181 12.12 23.09 55.65
N ALA A 182 13.12 23.69 55.00
CA ALA A 182 13.54 23.29 53.66
C ALA A 182 13.93 21.80 53.58
N GLY A 183 14.58 21.27 54.63
CA GLY A 183 14.92 19.86 54.74
C GLY A 183 13.68 18.95 54.82
N ARG A 184 12.69 19.32 55.63
CA ARG A 184 11.43 18.57 55.73
C ARG A 184 10.63 18.57 54.42
N ALA A 185 10.65 19.69 53.68
CA ALA A 185 10.04 19.75 52.36
C ALA A 185 10.71 18.78 51.37
N LEU A 186 12.06 18.72 51.36
CA LEU A 186 12.82 17.78 50.52
C LEU A 186 12.58 16.32 50.92
N GLU A 187 12.61 16.00 52.21
CA GLU A 187 12.33 14.65 52.73
C GLU A 187 10.94 14.15 52.29
N GLY A 188 9.93 15.02 52.41
CA GLY A 188 8.54 14.72 52.05
C GLY A 188 8.37 14.36 50.57
N VAL A 189 8.96 15.15 49.65
CA VAL A 189 8.79 14.92 48.21
C VAL A 189 9.74 13.89 47.61
N ALA A 190 10.89 13.65 48.25
CA ALA A 190 11.79 12.60 47.82
C ALA A 190 11.20 11.20 48.09
N GLY A 191 10.38 11.06 49.14
CA GLY A 191 9.67 9.82 49.47
C GLY A 191 10.60 8.64 49.79
N VAL A 192 11.82 8.91 50.28
CA VAL A 192 12.80 7.89 50.63
C VAL A 192 12.71 7.59 52.13
N ALA A 193 12.32 6.37 52.49
CA ALA A 193 12.21 5.96 53.89
C ALA A 193 13.56 6.08 54.62
N GLY A 194 13.56 6.75 55.77
CA GLY A 194 14.76 6.94 56.61
C GLY A 194 15.76 7.99 56.10
N PHE A 195 15.48 8.67 54.98
CA PHE A 195 16.32 9.78 54.51
C PHE A 195 16.13 11.02 55.40
N VAL A 196 17.26 11.62 55.81
CA VAL A 196 17.30 12.89 56.56
C VAL A 196 18.10 13.90 55.74
N ALA A 197 17.52 15.06 55.48
CA ALA A 197 18.13 16.08 54.64
C ALA A 197 19.21 16.85 55.43
N ASP A 198 20.47 16.71 55.00
CA ASP A 198 21.62 17.40 55.59
C ASP A 198 22.02 18.64 54.76
N ARG A 199 21.92 19.84 55.33
CA ARG A 199 22.17 21.10 54.63
C ARG A 199 23.67 21.40 54.60
N THR A 200 24.25 21.47 53.41
CA THR A 200 25.69 21.67 53.20
C THR A 200 26.07 23.11 52.84
N GLY A 201 25.11 23.97 52.49
CA GLY A 201 25.38 25.38 52.19
C GLY A 201 24.25 26.08 51.44
N GLY A 202 24.60 27.15 50.71
CA GLY A 202 23.66 27.87 49.85
C GLY A 202 24.30 28.26 48.50
N LYS A 203 23.52 28.22 47.42
CA LYS A 203 23.96 28.58 46.06
C LYS A 203 22.80 29.18 45.26
N ALA A 204 23.00 30.34 44.65
CA ALA A 204 22.01 31.00 43.78
C ALA A 204 20.60 31.15 44.42
N GLY A 205 20.54 31.38 45.73
CA GLY A 205 19.28 31.51 46.48
C GLY A 205 18.61 30.18 46.88
N TYR A 206 19.24 29.04 46.61
CA TYR A 206 18.84 27.73 47.11
C TYR A 206 19.66 27.34 48.35
N ASP A 207 19.03 26.70 49.32
CA ASP A 207 19.69 25.84 50.28
C ASP A 207 20.15 24.57 49.57
N VAL A 208 21.43 24.21 49.73
CA VAL A 208 22.04 23.02 49.15
C VAL A 208 22.07 21.93 50.20
N PHE A 209 21.62 20.74 49.83
CA PHE A 209 21.64 19.55 50.68
C PHE A 209 22.62 18.52 50.12
N ALA A 210 23.26 17.77 51.01
CA ALA A 210 24.16 16.68 50.65
C ALA A 210 23.45 15.70 49.71
N LYS A 211 24.23 15.06 48.82
CA LYS A 211 23.73 14.08 47.84
C LYS A 211 22.87 12.99 48.50
N GLY A 212 23.26 12.51 49.68
CA GLY A 212 22.53 11.44 50.37
C GLY A 212 22.30 10.23 49.45
N PRO A 213 21.06 9.71 49.33
CA PRO A 213 20.71 8.59 48.46
C PRO A 213 20.49 8.95 46.99
N PHE A 214 20.61 10.22 46.61
CA PHE A 214 20.31 10.71 45.25
C PHE A 214 21.54 10.64 44.34
N ALA A 215 21.39 10.85 43.02
CA ALA A 215 22.50 10.89 42.08
C ALA A 215 23.33 12.19 42.16
N ALA A 216 22.73 13.28 42.67
CA ALA A 216 23.37 14.58 42.84
C ALA A 216 22.88 15.30 44.12
N PRO A 217 23.57 16.37 44.59
CA PRO A 217 23.05 17.27 45.63
C PRO A 217 21.64 17.78 45.31
N SER A 218 20.85 18.01 46.35
CA SER A 218 19.49 18.56 46.22
C SER A 218 19.46 20.05 46.56
N TYR A 219 18.50 20.77 45.98
CA TYR A 219 18.38 22.21 46.12
C TYR A 219 16.97 22.59 46.54
N VAL A 220 16.82 23.42 47.57
CA VAL A 220 15.52 23.89 48.03
C VAL A 220 15.53 25.41 48.14
N LYS A 221 14.54 26.09 47.54
CA LYS A 221 14.42 27.55 47.57
C LYS A 221 13.04 27.98 48.05
N ARG A 222 13.00 29.00 48.91
CA ARG A 222 11.74 29.68 49.27
C ARG A 222 11.20 30.43 48.07
N VAL A 223 9.95 30.19 47.72
CA VAL A 223 9.25 30.79 46.59
C VAL A 223 7.82 31.14 46.97
N ALA A 224 7.17 31.96 46.15
CA ALA A 224 5.73 32.11 46.17
C ALA A 224 5.12 31.30 45.02
N PHE A 225 4.06 30.54 45.25
CA PHE A 225 3.34 29.81 44.21
C PHE A 225 1.97 30.47 43.98
N PRO A 226 1.77 31.22 42.87
CA PRO A 226 0.51 31.91 42.61
C PRO A 226 -0.67 30.95 42.39
N THR A 227 -1.79 31.21 43.06
CA THR A 227 -3.08 30.51 42.91
C THR A 227 -4.22 31.51 42.64
N ALA A 228 -5.44 31.02 42.38
CA ALA A 228 -6.60 31.88 42.14
C ALA A 228 -6.94 32.80 43.33
N ASP A 229 -6.64 32.37 44.56
CA ASP A 229 -7.00 33.08 45.81
C ASP A 229 -5.85 33.91 46.41
N GLY A 230 -4.68 33.96 45.74
CA GLY A 230 -3.47 34.60 46.24
C GLY A 230 -2.22 33.72 46.09
N ALA A 231 -1.04 34.26 46.39
CA ALA A 231 0.21 33.50 46.26
C ALA A 231 0.49 32.69 47.54
N ARG A 232 0.72 31.38 47.42
CA ARG A 232 1.05 30.50 48.56
C ARG A 232 2.53 30.54 48.89
N ALA A 233 2.87 30.61 50.17
CA ALA A 233 4.25 30.38 50.64
C ALA A 233 4.67 28.94 50.35
N ALA A 234 5.73 28.74 49.57
CA ALA A 234 6.11 27.43 49.06
C ALA A 234 7.63 27.23 48.98
N TYR A 235 8.04 25.97 48.84
CA TYR A 235 9.42 25.56 48.55
C TYR A 235 9.50 24.98 47.14
N SER A 236 10.44 25.48 46.32
CA SER A 236 10.84 24.84 45.05
C SER A 236 11.99 23.89 45.35
N VAL A 237 11.72 22.60 45.20
CA VAL A 237 12.64 21.48 45.49
C VAL A 237 13.13 20.90 44.16
N LEU A 238 14.44 20.85 43.98
CA LEU A 238 15.11 20.21 42.85
C LEU A 238 15.94 19.04 43.37
N PHE A 239 15.71 17.84 42.86
CA PHE A 239 16.50 16.67 43.22
C PHE A 239 16.60 15.68 42.05
N VAL A 240 17.71 14.95 42.00
CA VAL A 240 18.01 13.94 40.98
C VAL A 240 18.03 12.58 41.66
N LYS A 241 16.89 11.89 41.70
CA LYS A 241 16.78 10.60 42.40
C LYS A 241 17.66 9.53 41.76
N LYS A 242 17.68 9.48 40.42
CA LYS A 242 18.59 8.67 39.58
C LYS A 242 18.96 9.49 38.32
N LEU A 243 19.94 9.04 37.54
CA LEU A 243 20.43 9.80 36.37
C LEU A 243 19.34 10.06 35.31
N ASP A 244 18.36 9.16 35.22
CA ASP A 244 17.17 9.18 34.38
C ASP A 244 15.92 9.67 35.12
N GLN A 245 16.04 10.12 36.37
CA GLN A 245 14.92 10.49 37.23
C GLN A 245 15.24 11.75 38.04
N ALA A 246 14.89 12.91 37.49
CA ALA A 246 15.07 14.21 38.14
C ALA A 246 13.77 14.99 38.14
N TRP A 247 13.45 15.67 39.24
CA TRP A 247 12.21 16.45 39.35
C TRP A 247 12.44 17.85 39.89
N GLN A 248 11.59 18.76 39.43
CA GLN A 248 11.25 19.99 40.14
C GLN A 248 9.88 19.80 40.78
N VAL A 249 9.80 20.00 42.09
CA VAL A 249 8.56 19.94 42.86
C VAL A 249 8.37 21.25 43.61
N VAL A 250 7.21 21.88 43.50
CA VAL A 250 6.82 23.01 44.35
C VAL A 250 5.90 22.49 45.44
N VAL A 251 6.23 22.79 46.69
CA VAL A 251 5.59 22.24 47.88
C VAL A 251 5.06 23.37 48.74
N ASP A 252 3.82 23.26 49.19
CA ASP A 252 3.25 24.20 50.17
C ASP A 252 4.08 24.17 51.46
N ALA A 253 4.62 25.33 51.85
CA ALA A 253 5.60 25.42 52.94
C ALA A 253 4.98 25.26 54.33
N GLN A 254 3.64 25.19 54.43
CA GLN A 254 2.94 24.99 55.69
C GLN A 254 2.49 23.53 55.87
N SER A 255 1.94 22.94 54.81
CA SER A 255 1.29 21.62 54.84
C SER A 255 2.13 20.49 54.27
N GLY A 256 3.13 20.81 53.44
CA GLY A 256 3.92 19.79 52.73
C GLY A 256 3.21 19.22 51.49
N LYS A 257 2.03 19.75 51.14
CA LYS A 257 1.29 19.32 49.96
C LYS A 257 2.05 19.70 48.68
N GLU A 258 2.15 18.75 47.75
CA GLU A 258 2.64 19.02 46.40
C GLU A 258 1.68 19.97 45.67
N LEU A 259 2.20 21.11 45.22
CA LEU A 259 1.46 22.12 44.46
C LEU A 259 1.74 22.03 42.96
N TYR A 260 2.94 21.55 42.59
CA TYR A 260 3.37 21.38 41.21
C TYR A 260 4.50 20.36 41.15
N ARG A 261 4.54 19.53 40.11
CA ARG A 261 5.69 18.65 39.81
C ARG A 261 5.91 18.55 38.32
N ARG A 262 7.20 18.53 37.92
CA ARG A 262 7.62 18.14 36.57
C ARG A 262 8.90 17.33 36.60
N SER A 263 9.08 16.50 35.58
CA SER A 263 10.39 15.93 35.27
C SER A 263 11.38 17.01 34.80
N LEU A 264 12.66 16.80 35.08
CA LEU A 264 13.81 17.59 34.63
C LEU A 264 14.66 16.84 33.60
N VAL A 265 14.32 15.60 33.26
CA VAL A 265 14.92 14.84 32.16
C VAL A 265 13.99 14.89 30.94
N GLN A 266 14.59 14.98 29.75
CA GLN A 266 13.92 14.83 28.46
C GLN A 266 14.67 13.73 27.72
N HIS A 267 13.95 12.70 27.28
CA HIS A 267 14.48 11.65 26.42
C HIS A 267 14.17 12.07 24.97
N ASP A 268 15.20 12.29 24.17
CA ASP A 268 15.09 12.37 22.71
C ASP A 268 15.24 10.94 22.20
N THR A 269 14.31 10.45 21.40
CA THR A 269 14.34 9.09 20.84
C THR A 269 14.56 9.15 19.33
N GLY A 270 15.29 8.17 18.79
CA GLY A 270 15.60 8.16 17.36
C GLY A 270 16.48 7.00 16.94
N GLY A 271 16.74 6.87 15.64
CA GLY A 271 17.58 5.82 15.09
C GLY A 271 18.10 6.11 13.69
N THR A 272 19.09 5.33 13.27
CA THR A 272 19.67 5.41 11.92
C THR A 272 18.91 4.48 10.96
N VAL A 273 18.34 5.05 9.89
CA VAL A 273 17.44 4.34 8.96
C VAL A 273 17.71 4.73 7.50
N TYR A 274 17.07 4.02 6.56
CA TYR A 274 17.11 4.30 5.13
C TYR A 274 15.73 4.75 4.63
N ASP A 275 15.70 5.83 3.85
CA ASP A 275 14.46 6.34 3.25
C ASP A 275 13.92 5.45 2.12
N ASN A 276 14.82 4.80 1.37
CA ASN A 276 14.47 3.82 0.35
C ASN A 276 15.22 2.51 0.57
N ASN A 277 16.49 2.48 0.17
CA ASN A 277 17.38 1.34 0.40
C ASN A 277 18.86 1.75 0.36
N PRO A 278 19.80 0.89 0.82
CA PRO A 278 21.21 1.21 0.93
C PRO A 278 21.93 1.45 -0.40
N SER A 279 21.35 1.01 -1.52
CA SER A 279 21.96 1.17 -2.85
C SER A 279 21.71 2.55 -3.50
N VAL A 280 20.71 3.28 -3.01
CA VAL A 280 20.30 4.60 -3.57
C VAL A 280 20.19 5.70 -2.53
N SER A 281 19.99 5.37 -1.25
CA SER A 281 19.87 6.34 -0.15
C SER A 281 20.99 6.15 0.87
N LYS A 282 21.47 7.26 1.44
CA LYS A 282 22.41 7.22 2.57
C LYS A 282 21.62 7.05 3.88
N PRO A 283 22.15 6.32 4.87
CA PRO A 283 21.51 6.25 6.16
C PRO A 283 21.43 7.65 6.79
N ARG A 284 20.32 7.95 7.45
CA ARG A 284 20.14 9.19 8.21
C ARG A 284 19.55 8.89 9.58
N HIS A 285 19.91 9.72 10.56
CA HIS A 285 19.28 9.70 11.86
C HIS A 285 17.91 10.37 11.80
N VAL A 286 16.89 9.75 12.41
CA VAL A 286 15.50 10.23 12.45
C VAL A 286 14.97 10.19 13.87
N SER A 287 14.11 11.14 14.22
CA SER A 287 13.45 11.16 15.52
C SER A 287 12.30 10.15 15.56
N PHE A 288 12.14 9.51 16.71
CA PHE A 288 11.02 8.63 17.07
C PHE A 288 10.10 9.28 18.10
N ASP A 289 10.24 10.60 18.30
CA ASP A 289 9.40 11.39 19.20
C ASP A 289 7.96 11.51 18.66
N ALA A 290 7.08 12.04 19.50
CA ALA A 290 5.66 12.17 19.19
C ALA A 290 5.39 12.96 17.91
N THR A 291 4.55 12.38 17.05
CA THR A 291 3.90 13.03 15.91
C THR A 291 2.42 13.26 16.25
N PRO A 292 1.68 14.07 15.48
CA PRO A 292 0.22 14.19 15.65
C PRO A 292 -0.52 12.85 15.56
N GLU A 293 -0.06 11.95 14.70
CA GLU A 293 -0.62 10.62 14.43
C GLU A 293 -0.16 9.60 15.48
N SER A 294 1.06 9.76 16.00
CA SER A 294 1.66 8.94 17.06
C SER A 294 1.98 9.79 18.30
N PRO A 295 0.96 10.17 19.12
CA PRO A 295 1.11 11.16 20.18
C PRO A 295 2.02 10.73 21.35
N ASN A 296 2.32 9.43 21.46
CA ASN A 296 3.25 8.89 22.45
C ASN A 296 4.67 8.69 21.91
N GLY A 297 4.93 9.06 20.65
CA GLY A 297 6.14 8.65 19.92
C GLY A 297 6.05 7.22 19.43
N TYR A 298 7.05 6.80 18.66
CA TYR A 298 7.07 5.45 18.08
C TYR A 298 7.48 4.40 19.11
N VAL A 299 8.35 4.76 20.05
CA VAL A 299 8.90 3.85 21.06
C VAL A 299 8.15 4.03 22.38
N ASP A 300 7.91 2.94 23.11
CA ASP A 300 7.50 3.00 24.51
C ASP A 300 8.70 3.32 25.42
N PRO A 301 8.82 4.57 25.95
CA PRO A 301 9.96 4.96 26.77
C PRO A 301 9.89 4.37 28.19
N THR A 302 8.74 3.82 28.58
CA THR A 302 8.57 3.23 29.92
C THR A 302 9.12 1.81 30.01
N GLY A 303 9.33 1.16 28.86
CA GLY A 303 9.74 -0.24 28.79
C GLY A 303 8.72 -1.15 29.47
N LEU A 304 7.43 -0.90 29.27
CA LEU A 304 6.32 -1.50 30.00
C LEU A 304 6.31 -3.04 29.92
N LEU A 305 6.90 -3.60 28.87
CA LEU A 305 7.11 -5.05 28.68
C LEU A 305 8.25 -5.64 29.53
N GLY A 306 8.95 -4.83 30.33
CA GLY A 306 10.10 -5.26 31.12
C GLY A 306 11.37 -5.56 30.29
N THR A 307 11.34 -5.29 28.99
CA THR A 307 12.44 -5.51 28.03
C THR A 307 13.43 -4.34 27.94
N GLY A 308 13.12 -3.22 28.60
CA GLY A 308 13.79 -1.93 28.36
C GLY A 308 13.25 -1.23 27.11
N ILE A 309 13.77 -0.03 26.84
CA ILE A 309 13.41 0.77 25.66
C ILE A 309 13.95 0.07 24.40
N THR A 310 13.06 -0.31 23.48
CA THR A 310 13.35 -1.19 22.34
C THR A 310 12.51 -0.81 21.11
N THR A 311 12.62 -1.53 20.00
CA THR A 311 11.80 -1.39 18.77
C THR A 311 10.36 -1.89 18.99
N PHE A 312 9.70 -1.31 19.99
CA PHE A 312 8.34 -1.58 20.41
C PHE A 312 7.66 -0.28 20.83
N GLY A 313 6.41 -0.08 20.40
CA GLY A 313 5.54 0.97 20.91
C GLY A 313 4.12 0.79 20.42
N ASN A 314 3.37 1.89 20.33
CA ASN A 314 1.93 1.82 20.13
C ASN A 314 1.55 1.23 18.76
N ASN A 315 2.31 1.51 17.71
CA ASN A 315 1.89 1.15 16.34
C ASN A 315 2.56 -0.13 15.85
N ALA A 316 3.76 -0.46 16.35
CA ALA A 316 4.56 -1.56 15.84
C ALA A 316 5.42 -2.25 16.92
N ASN A 317 5.74 -3.52 16.64
CA ASN A 317 6.63 -4.37 17.42
C ASN A 317 7.59 -5.11 16.48
N ALA A 318 8.82 -4.63 16.29
CA ALA A 318 9.78 -5.25 15.39
C ALA A 318 10.83 -6.09 16.15
N HIS A 319 11.04 -7.33 15.71
CA HIS A 319 12.01 -8.24 16.30
C HIS A 319 12.42 -9.34 15.31
N ALA A 320 13.57 -9.98 15.55
CA ALA A 320 14.02 -11.12 14.75
C ALA A 320 13.00 -12.28 14.80
N ASN A 321 12.82 -12.98 13.68
CA ASN A 321 11.95 -14.15 13.56
C ASN A 321 12.60 -15.28 12.73
N TRP A 322 13.80 -15.72 13.12
CA TRP A 322 14.63 -16.57 12.27
C TRP A 322 14.15 -18.02 12.13
N SER A 323 13.52 -18.59 13.15
CA SER A 323 13.14 -20.01 13.21
C SER A 323 11.84 -20.33 12.48
N ASN A 324 10.99 -19.32 12.23
CA ASN A 324 9.70 -19.48 11.57
C ASN A 324 9.55 -18.45 10.45
N TYR A 325 9.20 -18.90 9.25
CA TYR A 325 9.05 -17.99 8.11
C TYR A 325 7.64 -17.40 7.99
N ILE A 326 6.61 -17.97 8.61
CA ILE A 326 5.19 -17.60 8.38
C ILE A 326 4.48 -16.96 9.59
N ALA A 327 4.94 -17.24 10.81
CA ALA A 327 4.26 -16.82 12.03
C ALA A 327 5.24 -16.25 13.07
N PRO A 328 4.77 -15.34 13.94
CA PRO A 328 5.55 -14.77 15.04
C PRO A 328 5.76 -15.80 16.17
N VAL A 329 6.62 -16.78 15.94
CA VAL A 329 6.93 -17.86 16.88
C VAL A 329 8.34 -17.66 17.41
N ASP A 330 8.52 -17.79 18.73
CA ASP A 330 9.80 -17.64 19.40
C ASP A 330 10.49 -16.29 19.07
N PRO A 331 9.89 -15.15 19.45
CA PRO A 331 10.40 -13.82 19.10
C PRO A 331 11.87 -13.72 19.49
N GLY A 332 12.72 -13.52 18.49
CA GLY A 332 14.17 -13.50 18.62
C GLY A 332 14.70 -12.17 19.15
N PRO A 333 16.03 -11.95 19.05
CA PRO A 333 16.66 -10.72 19.48
C PRO A 333 16.04 -9.46 18.88
N ARG A 334 16.11 -8.36 19.63
CA ARG A 334 15.75 -7.00 19.24
C ARG A 334 16.71 -6.02 19.93
N PRO A 335 17.01 -4.86 19.33
CA PRO A 335 17.90 -3.89 19.95
C PRO A 335 17.28 -3.30 21.22
N VAL A 336 18.07 -3.12 22.28
CA VAL A 336 17.65 -2.44 23.52
C VAL A 336 18.57 -1.26 23.76
N SER A 337 18.01 -0.05 23.83
CA SER A 337 18.77 1.19 23.99
C SER A 337 18.28 1.97 25.20
N PRO A 338 19.04 2.01 26.32
CA PRO A 338 18.62 2.75 27.52
C PRO A 338 18.38 4.25 27.30
N THR A 339 18.92 4.82 26.23
CA THR A 339 18.74 6.22 25.86
C THR A 339 17.69 6.42 24.78
N GLY A 340 17.08 5.35 24.24
CA GLY A 340 16.15 5.41 23.11
C GLY A 340 16.80 5.81 21.79
N GLN A 341 18.12 5.61 21.67
CA GLN A 341 18.91 5.94 20.48
C GLN A 341 19.36 4.63 19.81
N PHE A 342 18.81 4.35 18.63
CA PHE A 342 18.99 3.12 17.86
C PHE A 342 19.90 3.36 16.64
N ASP A 343 21.14 3.78 16.90
CA ASP A 343 22.12 4.09 15.86
C ASP A 343 23.10 2.92 15.65
N TYR A 344 22.71 2.00 14.76
CA TYR A 344 23.49 0.81 14.45
C TYR A 344 24.03 0.87 13.00
N PRO A 345 25.32 0.53 12.77
CA PRO A 345 25.85 0.47 11.42
C PRO A 345 25.32 -0.76 10.68
N TYR A 346 24.89 -0.58 9.44
CA TYR A 346 24.59 -1.68 8.52
C TYR A 346 25.81 -1.97 7.65
N ALA A 347 26.32 -3.21 7.69
CA ALA A 347 27.53 -3.62 6.97
C ALA A 347 27.26 -4.54 5.77
N ASP A 348 25.99 -4.88 5.51
CA ASP A 348 25.57 -5.81 4.45
C ASP A 348 26.32 -7.15 4.54
N HIS A 349 26.33 -7.73 5.73
CA HIS A 349 26.98 -9.01 6.00
C HIS A 349 26.39 -10.14 5.16
N TRP A 350 25.07 -10.14 4.93
CA TRP A 350 24.43 -11.11 4.03
C TRP A 350 24.95 -10.99 2.59
N GLY A 351 24.93 -9.79 2.01
CA GLY A 351 25.41 -9.53 0.65
C GLY A 351 26.91 -9.77 0.49
N THR A 352 27.74 -9.20 1.38
CA THR A 352 29.20 -9.28 1.31
C THR A 352 29.76 -10.68 1.58
N SER A 353 29.04 -11.49 2.38
CA SER A 353 29.38 -12.90 2.61
C SER A 353 28.88 -13.86 1.53
N ARG A 354 28.14 -13.35 0.54
CA ARG A 354 27.47 -14.12 -0.52
C ARG A 354 26.50 -15.15 0.06
N CYS A 355 25.51 -14.67 0.82
CA CYS A 355 24.42 -15.47 1.37
C CYS A 355 24.91 -16.55 2.37
N ASN A 356 25.94 -16.25 3.17
CA ASN A 356 26.37 -17.18 4.20
C ASN A 356 25.34 -17.23 5.33
N ALA A 357 24.73 -18.40 5.57
CA ALA A 357 23.70 -18.60 6.59
C ALA A 357 24.11 -18.26 8.05
N THR A 358 25.35 -17.89 8.32
CA THR A 358 25.81 -17.43 9.65
C THR A 358 26.00 -15.92 9.76
N SER A 359 25.81 -15.17 8.66
CA SER A 359 26.13 -13.74 8.61
C SER A 359 24.94 -12.82 8.92
N TYR A 360 23.71 -13.21 8.60
CA TYR A 360 22.51 -12.38 8.83
C TYR A 360 22.34 -11.87 10.28
N PRO A 361 22.70 -12.62 11.35
CA PRO A 361 22.54 -12.11 12.71
C PRO A 361 23.37 -10.85 13.01
N GLN A 362 24.39 -10.56 12.20
CA GLN A 362 25.31 -9.43 12.40
C GLN A 362 24.67 -8.09 12.04
N ASP A 363 23.64 -8.08 11.19
CA ASP A 363 22.88 -6.88 10.80
C ASP A 363 21.48 -6.83 11.45
N GLN A 364 21.21 -7.65 12.47
CA GLN A 364 19.88 -7.75 13.08
C GLN A 364 19.40 -6.44 13.74
N GLU A 365 20.29 -5.71 14.44
CA GLU A 365 19.96 -4.45 15.10
C GLU A 365 19.57 -3.33 14.10
N PRO A 366 20.36 -3.03 13.05
CA PRO A 366 19.94 -2.05 12.05
C PRO A 366 18.72 -2.51 11.25
N ALA A 367 18.56 -3.82 10.95
CA ALA A 367 17.37 -4.34 10.27
C ALA A 367 16.09 -4.12 11.09
N SER A 368 16.13 -4.42 12.40
CA SER A 368 14.99 -4.21 13.31
C SER A 368 14.65 -2.74 13.46
N THR A 369 15.66 -1.88 13.52
CA THR A 369 15.47 -0.43 13.62
C THR A 369 14.83 0.12 12.34
N ASN A 370 15.29 -0.34 11.17
CA ASN A 370 14.77 0.12 9.89
C ASN A 370 13.32 -0.34 9.65
N LEU A 371 13.01 -1.62 9.87
CA LEU A 371 11.64 -2.14 9.74
C LEU A 371 10.68 -1.43 10.72
N PHE A 372 11.10 -1.23 11.96
CA PHE A 372 10.31 -0.52 12.98
C PHE A 372 10.00 0.92 12.56
N TYR A 373 10.99 1.65 12.06
CA TYR A 373 10.78 3.00 11.55
C TYR A 373 9.82 3.00 10.37
N GLN A 374 10.01 2.10 9.39
CA GLN A 374 9.16 2.05 8.20
C GLN A 374 7.70 1.77 8.58
N HIS A 375 7.42 0.79 9.45
CA HIS A 375 6.07 0.52 9.93
C HIS A 375 5.41 1.74 10.61
N ASN A 376 6.13 2.45 11.48
CA ASN A 376 5.59 3.66 12.13
C ASN A 376 5.39 4.82 11.14
N ARG A 377 6.31 5.00 10.19
CA ARG A 377 6.18 6.00 9.13
C ARG A 377 5.00 5.69 8.20
N ILE A 378 4.75 4.42 7.91
CA ILE A 378 3.60 4.00 7.10
C ILE A 378 2.30 4.20 7.87
N HIS A 379 2.26 3.83 9.16
CA HIS A 379 1.14 4.13 10.05
C HIS A 379 0.75 5.62 9.99
N ASP A 380 1.71 6.52 10.20
CA ASP A 380 1.45 7.96 10.20
C ASP A 380 0.99 8.47 8.82
N GLN A 381 1.55 7.94 7.72
CA GLN A 381 1.07 8.27 6.37
C GLN A 381 -0.39 7.86 6.18
N TYR A 382 -0.76 6.63 6.53
CA TYR A 382 -2.11 6.12 6.30
C TYR A 382 -3.13 6.75 7.25
N TYR A 383 -2.72 7.12 8.47
CA TYR A 383 -3.53 7.90 9.39
C TYR A 383 -3.96 9.25 8.77
N GLN A 384 -3.04 9.95 8.09
CA GLN A 384 -3.34 11.20 7.40
C GLN A 384 -4.30 11.04 6.22
N LEU A 385 -4.34 9.85 5.63
CA LEU A 385 -5.26 9.50 4.53
C LEU A 385 -6.64 9.02 5.01
N GLY A 386 -6.80 8.73 6.30
CA GLY A 386 -8.08 8.36 6.91
C GLY A 386 -8.09 6.99 7.60
N PHE A 387 -7.02 6.20 7.49
CA PHE A 387 -6.87 4.91 8.19
C PHE A 387 -6.52 5.15 9.67
N THR A 388 -7.55 5.53 10.41
CA THR A 388 -7.50 5.93 11.82
C THR A 388 -7.99 4.78 12.71
N GLU A 389 -8.05 5.01 14.03
CA GLU A 389 -8.54 4.04 15.01
C GLU A 389 -9.91 3.45 14.62
N SER A 390 -10.86 4.29 14.20
CA SER A 390 -12.18 3.82 13.76
C SER A 390 -12.20 3.12 12.40
N GLY A 391 -11.12 3.25 11.62
CA GLY A 391 -10.92 2.56 10.35
C GLY A 391 -10.21 1.23 10.50
N GLY A 392 -9.93 0.77 11.73
CA GLY A 392 -9.24 -0.49 11.99
C GLY A 392 -7.74 -0.44 11.72
N ASN A 393 -7.09 0.69 12.05
CA ASN A 393 -5.63 0.80 11.96
C ASN A 393 -4.92 -0.01 13.06
N PHE A 394 -3.59 -0.10 12.98
CA PHE A 394 -2.79 -0.97 13.85
C PHE A 394 -2.25 -0.21 15.05
N GLN A 395 -2.93 -0.31 16.20
CA GLN A 395 -2.56 0.39 17.42
C GLN A 395 -2.81 -0.46 18.69
N LEU A 396 -1.86 -0.43 19.61
CA LEU A 396 -2.01 -1.06 20.93
C LEU A 396 -3.08 -0.34 21.78
N ASP A 397 -3.08 0.98 21.77
CA ASP A 397 -4.06 1.85 22.41
C ASP A 397 -4.67 2.82 21.37
N ASN A 398 -6.00 2.83 21.29
CA ASN A 398 -6.79 3.68 20.40
C ASN A 398 -7.21 5.01 21.06
N PHE A 399 -6.78 5.27 22.30
CA PHE A 399 -7.05 6.51 23.03
C PHE A 399 -8.54 6.85 23.17
N GLY A 400 -9.41 5.83 23.11
CA GLY A 400 -10.86 5.99 23.13
C GLY A 400 -11.47 6.65 21.87
N LYS A 401 -10.75 6.65 20.74
CA LYS A 401 -11.21 7.28 19.48
C LYS A 401 -12.05 6.37 18.57
N GLY A 402 -12.19 5.09 18.89
CA GLY A 402 -12.95 4.11 18.10
C GLY A 402 -12.12 2.86 17.79
N GLY A 403 -12.71 1.92 17.05
CA GLY A 403 -12.09 0.64 16.69
C GLY A 403 -11.76 -0.25 17.90
N SER A 404 -11.02 -1.32 17.60
CA SER A 404 -10.55 -2.30 18.56
C SER A 404 -9.02 -2.22 18.65
N GLY A 405 -8.51 -1.58 19.70
CA GLY A 405 -7.07 -1.54 19.93
C GLY A 405 -6.51 -2.88 20.40
N GLY A 406 -5.19 -2.97 20.52
CA GLY A 406 -4.47 -4.17 20.92
C GLY A 406 -3.72 -4.85 19.78
N ASP A 407 -3.64 -4.19 18.62
CA ASP A 407 -3.26 -4.82 17.36
C ASP A 407 -2.10 -4.12 16.63
N ALA A 408 -1.15 -3.60 17.40
CA ALA A 408 0.13 -3.11 16.85
C ALA A 408 0.77 -4.16 15.91
N VAL A 409 1.23 -3.73 14.73
CA VAL A 409 1.79 -4.65 13.73
C VAL A 409 3.06 -5.32 14.24
N GLN A 410 3.17 -6.64 14.08
CA GLN A 410 4.41 -7.37 14.37
C GLN A 410 5.31 -7.33 13.13
N GLY A 411 6.50 -6.72 13.26
CA GLY A 411 7.53 -6.73 12.23
C GLY A 411 8.51 -7.89 12.44
N LEU A 412 8.45 -8.87 11.55
CA LEU A 412 9.25 -10.10 11.62
C LEU A 412 10.52 -9.91 10.78
N VAL A 413 11.57 -9.50 11.48
CA VAL A 413 12.88 -9.17 10.90
C VAL A 413 13.60 -10.45 10.49
N GLN A 414 14.11 -10.47 9.26
CA GLN A 414 14.80 -11.61 8.65
C GLN A 414 14.03 -12.92 8.86
N ALA A 415 12.72 -12.88 8.60
CA ALA A 415 11.82 -13.99 8.87
C ALA A 415 12.29 -15.27 8.16
N GLY A 416 12.34 -16.38 8.90
CA GLY A 416 12.81 -17.65 8.34
C GLY A 416 14.30 -17.69 7.97
N ALA A 417 15.14 -16.73 8.39
CA ALA A 417 16.57 -16.75 8.06
C ALA A 417 17.27 -18.08 8.41
N LEU A 418 16.86 -18.74 9.49
CA LEU A 418 17.40 -20.05 9.89
C LEU A 418 16.69 -21.24 9.21
N SER A 419 15.36 -21.20 9.08
CA SER A 419 14.55 -22.37 8.67
C SER A 419 14.11 -22.36 7.21
N GLY A 420 14.06 -21.20 6.58
CA GLY A 420 13.48 -20.97 5.26
C GLY A 420 14.46 -21.07 4.10
N GLY A 421 15.74 -21.39 4.32
CA GLY A 421 16.76 -21.53 3.28
C GLY A 421 16.79 -22.91 2.61
N ASN A 422 17.93 -23.25 2.00
CA ASN A 422 18.20 -24.58 1.40
C ASN A 422 17.80 -25.74 2.34
N PRO A 423 17.07 -26.77 1.87
CA PRO A 423 16.74 -27.07 0.46
C PRO A 423 15.37 -26.59 -0.02
N THR A 424 14.55 -26.04 0.87
CA THR A 424 13.14 -25.74 0.54
C THR A 424 12.91 -24.31 0.08
N TYR A 425 13.76 -23.37 0.51
CA TYR A 425 13.68 -21.94 0.16
C TYR A 425 12.31 -21.29 0.46
N THR A 426 11.59 -21.81 1.46
CA THR A 426 10.24 -21.37 1.84
C THR A 426 10.19 -20.03 2.58
N GLY A 427 11.33 -19.53 3.06
CA GLY A 427 11.48 -18.21 3.70
C GLY A 427 12.61 -17.41 3.06
N ARG A 428 12.63 -17.36 1.72
CA ARG A 428 13.58 -16.63 0.89
C ARG A 428 12.87 -15.93 -0.26
N ASP A 429 13.51 -14.88 -0.78
CA ASP A 429 13.14 -14.20 -2.03
C ASP A 429 11.68 -13.74 -2.10
N ASN A 430 11.14 -13.33 -0.96
CA ASN A 430 9.77 -12.84 -0.84
C ASN A 430 9.62 -11.95 0.40
N ALA A 431 8.42 -11.45 0.60
CA ALA A 431 7.93 -10.90 1.86
C ALA A 431 6.44 -11.25 1.96
N TYR A 432 5.82 -10.96 3.10
CA TYR A 432 4.37 -11.12 3.24
C TYR A 432 3.82 -10.25 4.36
N MET A 433 2.52 -10.02 4.30
CA MET A 433 1.69 -9.52 5.40
C MET A 433 0.54 -10.47 5.64
N LEU A 434 0.29 -10.80 6.90
CA LEU A 434 -0.90 -11.49 7.33
C LEU A 434 -1.76 -10.53 8.13
N THR A 435 -2.92 -10.20 7.57
CA THR A 435 -3.87 -9.26 8.17
C THR A 435 -4.99 -10.02 8.85
N LEU A 436 -5.19 -9.78 10.14
CA LEU A 436 -6.28 -10.34 10.94
C LEU A 436 -7.33 -9.26 11.21
N PRO A 437 -8.57 -9.61 11.62
CA PRO A 437 -9.60 -8.64 12.01
C PRO A 437 -9.16 -7.58 13.03
N ASP A 438 -9.86 -6.45 13.07
CA ASP A 438 -9.62 -5.35 14.01
C ASP A 438 -9.49 -5.82 15.47
N GLY A 439 -8.46 -5.34 16.17
CA GLY A 439 -8.13 -5.77 17.55
C GLY A 439 -7.30 -7.04 17.67
N ILE A 440 -6.91 -7.67 16.56
CA ILE A 440 -5.94 -8.77 16.54
C ILE A 440 -4.68 -8.34 15.77
N PRO A 441 -3.47 -8.38 16.39
CA PRO A 441 -2.24 -7.94 15.74
C PRO A 441 -2.01 -8.64 14.39
N PRO A 442 -1.83 -7.89 13.29
CA PRO A 442 -1.31 -8.44 12.06
C PRO A 442 0.23 -8.60 12.17
N TRP A 443 0.83 -9.27 11.19
CA TRP A 443 2.28 -9.33 11.11
C TRP A 443 2.79 -9.29 9.68
N SER A 444 3.92 -8.60 9.50
CA SER A 444 4.63 -8.47 8.23
C SER A 444 6.03 -9.06 8.38
N GLY A 445 6.41 -9.96 7.46
CA GLY A 445 7.69 -10.66 7.47
C GLY A 445 8.56 -10.33 6.27
N MET A 446 9.76 -9.84 6.54
CA MET A 446 10.77 -9.53 5.53
C MET A 446 11.74 -10.70 5.41
N PHE A 447 11.96 -11.23 4.20
CA PHE A 447 12.94 -12.29 3.99
C PHE A 447 14.31 -11.77 3.56
N LEU A 448 15.30 -12.64 3.74
CA LEU A 448 16.56 -12.56 3.01
C LEU A 448 16.34 -13.03 1.57
N TRP A 449 17.03 -12.39 0.64
CA TRP A 449 17.01 -12.69 -0.78
C TRP A 449 18.32 -13.35 -1.20
N GLU A 450 18.28 -14.36 -2.04
CA GLU A 450 19.44 -15.11 -2.52
C GLU A 450 19.25 -15.71 -3.93
N PRO A 451 20.32 -16.01 -4.68
CA PRO A 451 20.16 -16.66 -5.98
C PRO A 451 19.71 -18.12 -5.82
N ILE A 452 18.51 -18.43 -6.32
CA ILE A 452 17.96 -19.78 -6.47
C ILE A 452 17.92 -20.15 -7.96
N ASP A 453 18.69 -21.19 -8.32
CA ASP A 453 18.85 -21.67 -9.69
C ASP A 453 17.51 -22.10 -10.31
N ASP A 454 17.27 -21.65 -11.55
CA ASP A 454 16.04 -21.89 -12.31
C ASP A 454 14.73 -21.53 -11.55
N SER A 455 14.79 -20.56 -10.63
CA SER A 455 13.63 -20.03 -9.89
C SER A 455 13.69 -18.50 -9.72
N PHE A 456 14.69 -18.00 -8.99
CA PHE A 456 14.88 -16.59 -8.70
C PHE A 456 16.38 -16.28 -8.59
N GLU A 457 16.99 -15.80 -9.66
CA GLU A 457 18.44 -15.58 -9.78
C GLU A 457 18.86 -14.17 -9.33
N GLY A 458 18.28 -13.67 -8.23
CA GLY A 458 18.56 -12.35 -7.65
C GLY A 458 19.88 -12.28 -6.85
N PRO A 459 20.30 -11.08 -6.42
CA PRO A 459 21.46 -10.92 -5.55
C PRO A 459 21.16 -11.36 -4.11
N CYS A 460 22.22 -11.54 -3.33
CA CYS A 460 22.12 -11.60 -1.87
C CYS A 460 21.72 -10.21 -1.33
N ALA A 461 20.51 -10.07 -0.78
CA ALA A 461 20.02 -8.81 -0.21
C ALA A 461 19.15 -9.05 1.04
N ASP A 462 19.05 -8.06 1.91
CA ASP A 462 18.19 -8.12 3.11
C ASP A 462 16.92 -7.27 2.87
N GLY A 463 15.76 -7.93 2.85
CA GLY A 463 14.46 -7.30 2.58
C GLY A 463 14.06 -6.25 3.61
N ASP A 464 14.60 -6.32 4.84
CA ASP A 464 14.37 -5.34 5.90
C ASP A 464 14.90 -3.93 5.55
N PHE A 465 15.59 -3.77 4.42
CA PHE A 465 16.14 -2.50 3.93
C PHE A 465 15.54 -2.03 2.59
N ASP A 466 14.51 -2.69 2.04
CA ASP A 466 13.79 -2.21 0.85
C ASP A 466 12.46 -1.57 1.26
N ALA A 467 12.44 -0.25 1.40
CA ALA A 467 11.23 0.48 1.82
C ALA A 467 10.04 0.26 0.89
N GLY A 468 10.29 -0.01 -0.40
CA GLY A 468 9.23 -0.32 -1.36
C GLY A 468 8.54 -1.64 -1.03
N VAL A 469 9.31 -2.69 -0.72
CA VAL A 469 8.78 -3.99 -0.30
C VAL A 469 8.06 -3.87 1.05
N ILE A 470 8.66 -3.20 2.02
CA ILE A 470 8.04 -3.03 3.35
C ILE A 470 6.69 -2.31 3.25
N GLN A 471 6.61 -1.24 2.45
CA GLN A 471 5.36 -0.51 2.25
C GLN A 471 4.34 -1.31 1.43
N HIS A 472 4.77 -2.11 0.45
CA HIS A 472 3.88 -3.04 -0.24
C HIS A 472 3.19 -3.95 0.76
N GLU A 473 3.96 -4.63 1.63
CA GLU A 473 3.38 -5.54 2.62
C GLU A 473 2.46 -4.83 3.62
N TYR A 474 2.85 -3.67 4.15
CA TYR A 474 1.98 -2.94 5.07
C TYR A 474 0.64 -2.54 4.42
N SER A 475 0.63 -2.30 3.11
CA SER A 475 -0.58 -1.93 2.35
C SER A 475 -1.57 -3.09 2.19
N HIS A 476 -1.13 -4.35 2.27
CA HIS A 476 -2.04 -5.49 2.45
C HIS A 476 -2.80 -5.37 3.77
N GLY A 477 -2.16 -4.82 4.81
CA GLY A 477 -2.81 -4.46 6.07
C GLY A 477 -3.94 -3.45 5.90
N LEU A 478 -3.65 -2.34 5.23
CA LEU A 478 -4.65 -1.31 4.91
C LEU A 478 -5.80 -1.90 4.10
N SER A 479 -5.50 -2.51 2.95
CA SER A 479 -6.54 -2.94 2.01
C SER A 479 -7.43 -4.05 2.58
N ASN A 480 -6.90 -5.01 3.33
CA ASN A 480 -7.72 -6.06 3.96
C ASN A 480 -8.59 -5.55 5.12
N ARG A 481 -8.21 -4.46 5.80
CA ARG A 481 -9.01 -3.84 6.88
C ARG A 481 -10.03 -2.81 6.37
N TYR A 482 -9.71 -2.14 5.26
CA TYR A 482 -10.35 -0.89 4.88
C TYR A 482 -11.22 -1.00 3.62
N VAL A 483 -11.06 -2.05 2.82
CA VAL A 483 -11.93 -2.33 1.67
C VAL A 483 -13.24 -2.93 2.14
N GLY A 484 -14.35 -2.39 1.63
CA GLY A 484 -15.68 -2.91 1.95
C GLY A 484 -16.11 -2.62 3.38
N THR A 485 -16.89 -3.54 3.92
CA THR A 485 -17.53 -3.43 5.24
C THR A 485 -17.19 -4.59 6.17
N GLU A 486 -16.50 -5.62 5.65
CA GLU A 486 -16.08 -6.81 6.37
C GLU A 486 -14.55 -6.89 6.39
N ASP A 487 -13.99 -7.49 7.45
CA ASP A 487 -12.56 -7.77 7.50
C ASP A 487 -12.18 -8.83 6.44
N GLY A 488 -11.12 -8.59 5.69
CA GLY A 488 -10.60 -9.54 4.70
C GLY A 488 -11.41 -9.64 3.41
N ALA A 489 -12.04 -8.54 2.99
CA ALA A 489 -12.94 -8.47 1.83
C ALA A 489 -12.23 -8.49 0.45
N LEU A 490 -11.13 -9.24 0.33
CA LEU A 490 -10.34 -9.39 -0.90
C LEU A 490 -10.21 -10.86 -1.34
N GLY A 491 -11.27 -11.65 -1.18
CA GLY A 491 -11.29 -13.10 -1.40
C GLY A 491 -11.45 -13.56 -2.85
N THR A 492 -11.81 -12.68 -3.79
CA THR A 492 -11.90 -13.00 -5.22
C THR A 492 -10.59 -12.73 -5.97
N HIS A 493 -10.45 -13.30 -7.16
CA HIS A 493 -9.25 -13.12 -8.00
C HIS A 493 -8.95 -11.64 -8.26
N GLN A 494 -9.91 -10.88 -8.80
CA GLN A 494 -9.72 -9.46 -9.10
C GLN A 494 -9.48 -8.63 -7.83
N SER A 495 -10.17 -8.91 -6.73
CA SER A 495 -9.97 -8.17 -5.47
C SER A 495 -8.58 -8.45 -4.87
N GLY A 496 -8.12 -9.70 -4.89
CA GLY A 496 -6.76 -10.08 -4.46
C GLY A 496 -5.69 -9.45 -5.35
N SER A 497 -5.91 -9.41 -6.66
CA SER A 497 -5.06 -8.67 -7.60
C SER A 497 -4.99 -7.17 -7.28
N MET A 498 -6.11 -6.55 -6.92
CA MET A 498 -6.10 -5.15 -6.49
C MET A 498 -5.34 -4.97 -5.17
N GLY A 499 -5.43 -5.93 -4.23
CA GLY A 499 -4.60 -6.02 -3.03
C GLY A 499 -3.11 -5.84 -3.33
N GLU A 500 -2.59 -6.71 -4.21
CA GLU A 500 -1.21 -6.62 -4.74
C GLU A 500 -0.93 -5.28 -5.42
N GLY A 501 -1.89 -4.78 -6.18
CA GLY A 501 -1.74 -3.54 -6.94
C GLY A 501 -1.67 -2.29 -6.07
N TRP A 502 -2.48 -2.21 -5.01
CA TRP A 502 -2.42 -1.11 -4.05
C TRP A 502 -1.09 -1.08 -3.32
N GLY A 503 -0.54 -2.25 -2.94
CA GLY A 503 0.77 -2.34 -2.32
C GLY A 503 1.88 -1.72 -3.16
N ASP A 504 1.94 -2.07 -4.44
CA ASP A 504 2.89 -1.46 -5.37
C ASP A 504 2.66 0.03 -5.54
N TRP A 505 1.40 0.45 -5.65
CA TRP A 505 1.05 1.85 -5.90
C TRP A 505 1.42 2.76 -4.74
N TYR A 506 1.05 2.42 -3.49
CA TYR A 506 1.40 3.24 -2.32
C TYR A 506 2.91 3.34 -2.11
N ALA A 507 3.63 2.21 -2.28
CA ALA A 507 5.08 2.18 -2.19
C ALA A 507 5.73 3.15 -3.20
N LEU A 508 5.32 3.07 -4.48
CA LEU A 508 5.91 3.90 -5.54
C LEU A 508 5.44 5.34 -5.50
N ASP A 509 4.20 5.62 -5.11
CA ASP A 509 3.73 6.99 -4.93
C ASP A 509 4.55 7.69 -3.85
N HIS A 510 4.71 7.07 -2.67
CA HIS A 510 5.54 7.61 -1.58
C HIS A 510 6.99 7.85 -2.05
N LEU A 511 7.65 6.83 -2.60
CA LEU A 511 9.06 6.93 -3.00
C LEU A 511 9.28 8.02 -4.07
N THR A 512 8.35 8.19 -5.00
CA THR A 512 8.48 9.24 -6.03
C THR A 512 8.06 10.61 -5.57
N ARG A 513 7.05 10.70 -4.69
CA ARG A 513 6.57 11.96 -4.10
C ARG A 513 7.63 12.62 -3.23
N GLU A 514 8.30 11.82 -2.39
CA GLU A 514 9.37 12.29 -1.51
C GLU A 514 10.74 12.42 -2.22
N GLY A 515 10.82 12.03 -3.49
CA GLY A 515 12.04 12.12 -4.30
C GLY A 515 13.11 11.08 -3.95
N TYR A 516 12.74 10.00 -3.26
CA TYR A 516 13.62 8.87 -2.95
C TYR A 516 13.81 7.90 -4.12
N GLN A 517 12.95 7.99 -5.12
CA GLN A 517 13.04 7.27 -6.39
C GLN A 517 12.48 8.14 -7.52
N SER A 518 12.95 7.93 -8.75
CA SER A 518 12.48 8.67 -9.93
C SER A 518 11.83 7.78 -11.00
N ASP A 519 12.08 6.48 -10.93
CA ASP A 519 11.45 5.48 -11.78
C ASP A 519 10.29 4.79 -11.05
N SER A 520 9.51 4.00 -11.78
CA SER A 520 8.35 3.27 -11.27
C SER A 520 8.67 1.77 -11.14
N VAL A 521 9.81 1.46 -10.53
CA VAL A 521 10.34 0.09 -10.37
C VAL A 521 10.23 -0.34 -8.91
N LEU A 522 9.49 -1.42 -8.64
CA LEU A 522 9.38 -1.99 -7.29
C LEU A 522 10.43 -3.09 -7.05
N GLY A 523 11.06 -3.08 -5.87
CA GLY A 523 12.00 -4.13 -5.45
C GLY A 523 13.31 -4.14 -6.25
N GLY A 524 13.73 -2.99 -6.81
CA GLY A 524 14.94 -2.90 -7.62
C GLY A 524 16.22 -3.24 -6.86
N TYR A 525 16.24 -3.05 -5.53
CA TYR A 525 17.36 -3.41 -4.68
C TYR A 525 17.42 -4.92 -4.45
N VAL A 526 16.35 -5.52 -3.91
CA VAL A 526 16.30 -6.96 -3.59
C VAL A 526 16.41 -7.88 -4.81
N THR A 527 15.93 -7.43 -5.97
CA THR A 527 16.01 -8.22 -7.23
C THR A 527 17.29 -7.97 -8.03
N GLY A 528 18.02 -6.89 -7.74
CA GLY A 528 19.11 -6.39 -8.57
C GLY A 528 18.69 -5.89 -9.96
N ASN A 529 17.38 -5.84 -10.25
CA ASN A 529 16.84 -5.43 -11.54
C ASN A 529 16.35 -3.97 -11.50
N LYS A 530 17.21 -3.04 -11.91
CA LYS A 530 16.89 -1.61 -11.96
C LYS A 530 15.96 -1.19 -13.10
N THR A 531 15.62 -2.10 -14.02
CA THR A 531 14.81 -1.77 -15.20
C THR A 531 13.33 -2.00 -14.95
N ARG A 532 13.00 -3.08 -14.23
CA ARG A 532 11.60 -3.49 -13.95
C ARG A 532 11.40 -4.08 -12.55
N GLY A 533 12.47 -4.37 -11.81
CA GLY A 533 12.37 -4.93 -10.48
C GLY A 533 11.80 -6.36 -10.51
N ILE A 534 10.84 -6.62 -9.62
CA ILE A 534 10.20 -7.94 -9.47
C ILE A 534 9.06 -8.21 -10.47
N ARG A 535 8.45 -7.14 -11.00
CA ARG A 535 7.28 -7.16 -11.88
C ARG A 535 7.67 -7.35 -13.36
N ASN A 536 6.70 -7.57 -14.24
CA ASN A 536 6.93 -7.78 -15.67
C ASN A 536 7.49 -6.51 -16.36
N TRP A 537 7.07 -5.32 -15.91
CA TRP A 537 7.56 -4.01 -16.37
C TRP A 537 7.72 -3.01 -15.23
N ALA A 538 8.52 -1.96 -15.46
CA ALA A 538 8.28 -0.70 -14.77
C ALA A 538 6.89 -0.15 -15.16
N TYR A 539 6.13 0.37 -14.20
CA TYR A 539 4.75 0.83 -14.44
C TYR A 539 4.59 1.92 -15.50
N ASP A 540 5.60 2.76 -15.71
CA ASP A 540 5.65 3.73 -16.81
C ASP A 540 5.62 3.10 -18.21
N ALA A 541 6.01 1.84 -18.32
CA ALA A 541 6.08 1.08 -19.57
C ALA A 541 5.07 -0.07 -19.63
N ASN A 542 4.27 -0.28 -18.58
CA ASN A 542 3.34 -1.39 -18.49
C ASN A 542 2.16 -1.21 -19.47
N PRO A 543 1.98 -2.12 -20.46
CA PRO A 543 0.97 -1.99 -21.50
C PRO A 543 -0.37 -2.66 -21.18
N THR A 544 -0.54 -3.29 -20.01
CA THR A 544 -1.70 -4.12 -19.71
C THR A 544 -2.97 -3.29 -19.54
N THR A 545 -4.09 -3.94 -19.83
CA THR A 545 -5.46 -3.41 -19.76
C THR A 545 -6.35 -4.43 -19.05
N PHE A 546 -7.58 -4.04 -18.73
CA PHE A 546 -8.57 -4.92 -18.11
C PHE A 546 -8.82 -6.23 -18.88
N GLY A 547 -8.74 -6.20 -20.21
CA GLY A 547 -8.88 -7.39 -21.03
C GLY A 547 -7.66 -8.31 -21.03
N ASP A 548 -6.64 -8.02 -20.21
CA ASP A 548 -5.41 -8.79 -20.09
C ASP A 548 -5.33 -9.58 -18.77
N ILE A 549 -6.44 -9.76 -18.02
CA ILE A 549 -6.42 -10.62 -16.83
C ILE A 549 -5.99 -12.04 -17.23
N GLY A 550 -4.96 -12.57 -16.57
CA GLY A 550 -4.32 -13.83 -16.90
C GLY A 550 -3.21 -13.77 -17.95
N TYR A 551 -2.77 -12.58 -18.37
CA TYR A 551 -1.75 -12.41 -19.42
C TYR A 551 -0.35 -12.96 -19.09
N ASP A 552 -0.04 -13.23 -17.82
CA ASP A 552 1.30 -13.70 -17.44
C ASP A 552 1.47 -15.20 -17.70
N LEU A 553 2.71 -15.63 -17.83
CA LEU A 553 3.16 -16.97 -18.18
C LEU A 553 2.43 -18.06 -17.38
N VAL A 554 2.15 -17.80 -16.10
CA VAL A 554 1.50 -18.75 -15.18
C VAL A 554 -0.04 -18.77 -15.28
N GLY A 555 -0.65 -17.82 -15.98
CA GLY A 555 -2.11 -17.66 -16.08
C GLY A 555 -2.62 -16.61 -15.10
N PRO A 556 -3.93 -16.64 -14.75
CA PRO A 556 -4.49 -15.81 -13.69
C PRO A 556 -3.68 -15.98 -12.41
N GLU A 557 -3.09 -14.89 -11.95
CA GLU A 557 -2.22 -14.88 -10.77
C GLU A 557 -2.22 -13.46 -10.19
N VAL A 558 -2.50 -13.34 -8.89
CA VAL A 558 -2.83 -12.06 -8.26
C VAL A 558 -1.72 -11.01 -8.40
N HIS A 559 -0.44 -11.42 -8.30
CA HIS A 559 0.68 -10.48 -8.42
C HIS A 559 0.84 -9.96 -9.86
N ALA A 560 0.66 -10.82 -10.86
CA ALA A 560 0.71 -10.43 -12.26
C ALA A 560 -0.49 -9.56 -12.66
N ASP A 561 -1.69 -9.97 -12.30
CA ASP A 561 -2.91 -9.25 -12.63
C ASP A 561 -3.06 -7.96 -11.82
N GLY A 562 -2.45 -7.88 -10.63
CA GLY A 562 -2.30 -6.66 -9.87
C GLY A 562 -1.50 -5.58 -10.60
N GLU A 563 -0.59 -5.96 -11.52
CA GLU A 563 0.10 -4.98 -12.36
C GLU A 563 -0.87 -4.16 -13.23
N ILE A 564 -2.02 -4.73 -13.61
CA ILE A 564 -3.08 -4.02 -14.37
C ILE A 564 -3.66 -2.88 -13.53
N TRP A 565 -3.94 -3.17 -12.25
CA TRP A 565 -4.49 -2.20 -11.32
C TRP A 565 -3.47 -1.10 -11.02
N THR A 566 -2.24 -1.47 -10.65
CA THR A 566 -1.17 -0.49 -10.40
C THR A 566 -0.87 0.37 -11.61
N ALA A 567 -0.79 -0.20 -12.82
CA ALA A 567 -0.54 0.58 -14.03
C ALA A 567 -1.65 1.59 -14.31
N THR A 568 -2.90 1.25 -13.95
CA THR A 568 -4.05 2.16 -14.04
C THR A 568 -3.94 3.29 -13.03
N LEU A 569 -3.73 2.98 -11.75
CA LEU A 569 -3.59 4.00 -10.70
C LEU A 569 -2.34 4.87 -10.90
N TRP A 570 -1.25 4.30 -11.41
CA TRP A 570 -0.02 5.03 -11.76
C TRP A 570 -0.26 6.01 -12.91
N GLN A 571 -1.00 5.61 -13.94
CA GLN A 571 -1.39 6.51 -15.01
C GLN A 571 -2.35 7.61 -14.53
N MET A 572 -3.24 7.30 -13.58
CA MET A 572 -4.12 8.28 -12.94
C MET A 572 -3.30 9.32 -12.17
N LEU A 573 -2.38 8.87 -11.32
CA LEU A 573 -1.45 9.73 -10.59
C LEU A 573 -0.68 10.66 -11.54
N LYS A 574 -0.13 10.14 -12.64
CA LYS A 574 0.59 10.96 -13.63
C LYS A 574 -0.31 11.98 -14.32
N ALA A 575 -1.54 11.59 -14.67
CA ALA A 575 -2.51 12.51 -15.29
C ALA A 575 -2.91 13.64 -14.32
N LEU A 576 -3.12 13.32 -13.05
CA LEU A 576 -3.42 14.28 -11.99
C LEU A 576 -2.24 15.22 -11.73
N ARG A 577 -1.02 14.67 -11.57
CA ARG A 577 0.22 15.47 -11.40
C ARG A 577 0.48 16.39 -12.60
N ALA A 578 0.18 15.95 -13.83
CA ALA A 578 0.30 16.77 -15.03
C ALA A 578 -0.73 17.91 -15.07
N THR A 579 -1.91 17.70 -14.49
CA THR A 579 -3.03 18.66 -14.53
C THR A 579 -2.96 19.67 -13.37
N TYR A 580 -2.64 19.20 -12.16
CA TYR A 580 -2.71 19.98 -10.91
C TYR A 580 -1.32 20.26 -10.29
N GLY A 581 -0.25 19.72 -10.87
CA GLY A 581 1.10 19.79 -10.30
C GLY A 581 1.40 18.63 -9.33
N MET A 582 2.67 18.46 -8.98
CA MET A 582 3.16 17.30 -8.23
C MET A 582 2.41 17.09 -6.91
N GLN A 583 2.35 18.13 -6.06
CA GLN A 583 1.81 17.99 -4.71
C GLN A 583 0.29 17.82 -4.70
N GLU A 584 -0.47 18.75 -5.32
CA GLU A 584 -1.93 18.64 -5.38
C GLU A 584 -2.38 17.40 -6.15
N GLY A 585 -1.69 17.02 -7.23
CA GLY A 585 -2.02 15.82 -8.00
C GLY A 585 -1.83 14.52 -7.21
N SER A 586 -0.77 14.42 -6.42
CA SER A 586 -0.57 13.29 -5.49
C SER A 586 -1.60 13.30 -4.37
N ASP A 587 -1.86 14.46 -3.73
CA ASP A 587 -2.87 14.57 -2.66
C ASP A 587 -4.26 14.13 -3.14
N ILE A 588 -4.63 14.50 -4.37
CA ILE A 588 -5.88 14.04 -4.99
C ILE A 588 -5.83 12.53 -5.18
N ALA A 589 -4.77 11.98 -5.79
CA ALA A 589 -4.68 10.55 -6.06
C ALA A 589 -4.75 9.70 -4.78
N GLU A 590 -3.99 10.05 -3.75
CA GLU A 590 -3.95 9.34 -2.47
C GLU A 590 -5.31 9.33 -1.76
N HIS A 591 -6.04 10.45 -1.79
CA HIS A 591 -7.40 10.48 -1.26
C HIS A 591 -8.42 9.75 -2.13
N LEU A 592 -8.32 9.84 -3.46
CA LEU A 592 -9.23 9.10 -4.34
C LEU A 592 -9.09 7.59 -4.16
N VAL A 593 -7.86 7.08 -4.02
CA VAL A 593 -7.59 5.66 -3.81
C VAL A 593 -8.00 5.22 -2.40
N THR A 594 -7.59 5.96 -1.36
CA THR A 594 -7.87 5.57 0.03
C THR A 594 -9.35 5.72 0.40
N ASP A 595 -10.00 6.82 0.02
CA ASP A 595 -11.41 7.06 0.34
C ASP A 595 -12.35 6.10 -0.40
N ALA A 596 -11.91 5.50 -1.51
CA ALA A 596 -12.70 4.54 -2.28
C ALA A 596 -12.83 3.19 -1.60
N MET A 597 -11.81 2.74 -0.88
CA MET A 597 -11.78 1.43 -0.21
C MET A 597 -13.02 1.19 0.68
N PRO A 598 -13.40 2.07 1.62
CA PRO A 598 -14.60 1.85 2.46
C PRO A 598 -15.91 2.17 1.72
N LEU A 599 -15.84 2.67 0.49
CA LEU A 599 -17.02 2.94 -0.36
C LEU A 599 -17.27 1.81 -1.37
N SER A 600 -16.33 0.89 -1.56
CA SER A 600 -16.48 -0.25 -2.44
C SER A 600 -17.26 -1.38 -1.75
N PRO A 601 -17.88 -2.29 -2.52
CA PRO A 601 -18.45 -3.51 -1.94
C PRO A 601 -17.34 -4.45 -1.45
N ASN A 602 -17.72 -5.47 -0.67
CA ASN A 602 -16.80 -6.58 -0.37
C ASN A 602 -16.47 -7.34 -1.66
N ASP A 603 -15.26 -7.90 -1.73
CA ASP A 603 -14.74 -8.61 -2.89
C ASP A 603 -14.96 -7.87 -4.21
N PRO A 604 -14.55 -6.59 -4.29
CA PRO A 604 -14.86 -5.75 -5.45
C PRO A 604 -14.12 -6.25 -6.69
N SER A 605 -14.80 -6.22 -7.84
CA SER A 605 -14.11 -6.30 -9.13
C SER A 605 -13.36 -4.98 -9.42
N MET A 606 -12.43 -4.97 -10.38
CA MET A 606 -11.76 -3.72 -10.79
C MET A 606 -12.75 -2.65 -11.28
N LEU A 607 -13.92 -3.07 -11.80
CA LEU A 607 -14.97 -2.17 -12.26
C LEU A 607 -15.80 -1.59 -11.10
N ASP A 608 -15.99 -2.36 -10.02
CA ASP A 608 -16.60 -1.87 -8.78
C ASP A 608 -15.69 -0.84 -8.13
N GLU A 609 -14.40 -1.12 -8.04
CA GLU A 609 -13.44 -0.22 -7.42
C GLU A 609 -13.23 1.06 -8.23
N ARG A 610 -13.21 0.99 -9.57
CA ARG A 610 -13.32 2.19 -10.43
C ARG A 610 -14.55 3.03 -10.02
N THR A 611 -15.68 2.39 -9.79
CA THR A 611 -16.93 3.07 -9.44
C THR A 611 -16.84 3.69 -8.04
N ALA A 612 -16.20 3.02 -7.09
CA ALA A 612 -15.91 3.54 -5.76
C ALA A 612 -14.98 4.76 -5.82
N ILE A 613 -13.92 4.73 -6.63
CA ILE A 613 -13.03 5.87 -6.89
C ILE A 613 -13.79 7.07 -7.47
N MET A 614 -14.69 6.85 -8.42
CA MET A 614 -15.52 7.94 -8.95
C MET A 614 -16.51 8.48 -7.91
N THR A 615 -16.95 7.66 -6.97
CA THR A 615 -17.81 8.05 -5.85
C THR A 615 -17.05 8.87 -4.82
N ALA A 616 -15.82 8.45 -4.46
CA ALA A 616 -14.90 9.22 -3.63
C ALA A 616 -14.59 10.59 -4.26
N LEU A 617 -14.36 10.61 -5.58
CA LEU A 617 -14.12 11.84 -6.35
C LEU A 617 -15.28 12.82 -6.24
N ASP A 618 -16.52 12.36 -6.50
CA ASP A 618 -17.72 13.18 -6.34
C ASP A 618 -17.83 13.66 -4.89
N ASN A 619 -17.84 12.76 -3.91
CA ASN A 619 -18.01 13.09 -2.50
C ASN A 619 -17.00 14.14 -2.00
N ARG A 620 -15.72 13.99 -2.35
CA ARG A 620 -14.65 14.86 -1.84
C ARG A 620 -14.53 16.18 -2.61
N TYR A 621 -14.77 16.16 -3.92
CA TYR A 621 -14.38 17.26 -4.81
C TYR A 621 -15.52 17.91 -5.60
N HIS A 622 -16.80 17.54 -5.40
CA HIS A 622 -17.95 18.09 -6.14
C HIS A 622 -18.00 19.63 -6.18
N ALA A 623 -17.58 20.29 -5.09
CA ALA A 623 -17.62 21.74 -4.97
C ALA A 623 -16.50 22.49 -5.72
N ARG A 624 -15.55 21.77 -6.33
CA ARG A 624 -14.44 22.38 -7.08
C ARG A 624 -14.95 23.07 -8.35
N ALA A 625 -14.35 24.21 -8.69
CA ALA A 625 -14.70 24.95 -9.91
C ALA A 625 -14.31 24.21 -11.20
N ASP A 626 -13.35 23.29 -11.13
CA ASP A 626 -12.84 22.47 -12.22
C ASP A 626 -13.27 20.99 -12.12
N PHE A 627 -14.34 20.70 -11.35
CA PHE A 627 -14.82 19.34 -11.07
C PHE A 627 -15.00 18.48 -12.34
N ASP A 628 -15.61 19.02 -13.39
CA ASP A 628 -15.78 18.30 -14.66
C ASP A 628 -14.44 17.90 -15.29
N THR A 629 -13.41 18.75 -15.17
CA THR A 629 -12.06 18.45 -15.66
C THR A 629 -11.41 17.35 -14.83
N LEU A 630 -11.61 17.35 -13.50
CA LEU A 630 -11.14 16.29 -12.62
C LEU A 630 -11.80 14.94 -12.95
N VAL A 631 -13.12 14.92 -13.10
CA VAL A 631 -13.91 13.74 -13.50
C VAL A 631 -13.41 13.20 -14.84
N ASP A 632 -13.29 14.07 -15.85
CA ASP A 632 -12.83 13.69 -17.18
C ASP A 632 -11.38 13.17 -17.16
N THR A 633 -10.51 13.74 -16.32
CA THR A 633 -9.10 13.31 -16.17
C THR A 633 -9.01 11.89 -15.61
N VAL A 634 -9.71 11.61 -14.50
CA VAL A 634 -9.69 10.30 -13.84
C VAL A 634 -10.37 9.25 -14.71
N TYR A 635 -11.60 9.50 -15.17
CA TYR A 635 -12.35 8.51 -15.96
C TYR A 635 -11.68 8.21 -17.31
N SER A 636 -11.00 9.19 -17.92
CA SER A 636 -10.23 8.94 -19.15
C SER A 636 -9.16 7.88 -18.95
N VAL A 637 -8.52 7.81 -17.78
CA VAL A 637 -7.49 6.80 -17.51
C VAL A 637 -8.08 5.40 -17.42
N PHE A 638 -9.17 5.22 -16.68
CA PHE A 638 -9.87 3.93 -16.63
C PHE A 638 -10.33 3.48 -18.02
N ALA A 639 -10.93 4.38 -18.80
CA ALA A 639 -11.32 4.09 -20.18
C ALA A 639 -10.10 3.76 -21.08
N GLN A 640 -8.97 4.43 -20.91
CA GLN A 640 -7.72 4.10 -21.63
C GLN A 640 -7.18 2.71 -21.29
N ARG A 641 -7.46 2.22 -20.08
CA ARG A 641 -7.03 0.92 -19.54
C ARG A 641 -8.08 -0.19 -19.70
N GLY A 642 -9.10 0.02 -20.53
CA GLY A 642 -10.12 -1.01 -20.81
C GLY A 642 -11.23 -1.11 -19.75
N MET A 643 -11.24 -0.21 -18.76
CA MET A 643 -12.27 -0.09 -17.72
C MET A 643 -13.24 1.08 -18.01
N GLY A 644 -13.60 1.26 -19.28
CA GLY A 644 -14.54 2.25 -19.78
C GLY A 644 -15.99 1.90 -19.49
N LEU A 645 -16.91 2.73 -19.97
CA LEU A 645 -18.34 2.62 -19.67
C LEU A 645 -18.95 1.29 -20.15
N SER A 646 -18.48 0.72 -21.26
CA SER A 646 -18.98 -0.56 -21.78
C SER A 646 -18.28 -1.80 -21.22
N ALA A 647 -17.30 -1.64 -20.33
CA ALA A 647 -16.59 -2.76 -19.72
C ALA A 647 -17.52 -3.55 -18.80
N HIS A 648 -17.42 -4.87 -18.79
CA HIS A 648 -18.22 -5.73 -17.91
C HIS A 648 -17.54 -7.07 -17.64
N ASN A 649 -17.79 -7.61 -16.45
CA ASN A 649 -17.51 -9.00 -16.11
C ASN A 649 -18.71 -9.89 -16.47
N ALA A 650 -18.45 -11.15 -16.78
CA ALA A 650 -19.44 -12.21 -16.67
C ALA A 650 -19.82 -12.38 -15.19
N THR A 651 -21.08 -12.72 -14.95
CA THR A 651 -21.59 -13.07 -13.61
C THR A 651 -22.31 -14.40 -13.70
N SER A 652 -22.29 -15.16 -12.61
CA SER A 652 -22.98 -16.44 -12.49
C SER A 652 -23.59 -16.60 -11.10
N GLU A 653 -24.33 -17.69 -10.86
CA GLU A 653 -24.84 -17.99 -9.53
C GLU A 653 -23.71 -18.17 -8.50
N ASN A 654 -22.54 -18.67 -8.93
CA ASN A 654 -21.36 -18.93 -8.08
C ASN A 654 -20.35 -17.76 -8.06
N ASP A 655 -20.54 -16.76 -8.94
CA ASP A 655 -19.77 -15.51 -8.96
C ASP A 655 -20.73 -14.36 -9.31
N PRO A 656 -21.59 -13.94 -8.37
CA PRO A 656 -22.60 -12.93 -8.64
C PRO A 656 -22.01 -11.52 -8.75
N THR A 657 -20.78 -11.31 -8.26
CA THR A 657 -20.07 -10.02 -8.35
C THR A 657 -19.23 -9.91 -9.62
N GLY A 658 -18.83 -11.04 -10.22
CA GLY A 658 -17.89 -11.07 -11.33
C GLY A 658 -16.44 -10.84 -10.88
N GLY A 659 -16.16 -10.92 -9.58
CA GLY A 659 -14.83 -10.71 -9.01
C GLY A 659 -13.85 -11.85 -9.34
N ASN A 660 -14.37 -13.04 -9.67
CA ASN A 660 -13.57 -14.18 -10.13
C ASN A 660 -13.53 -14.30 -11.66
N ASP A 661 -14.17 -13.39 -12.40
CA ASP A 661 -14.08 -13.38 -13.85
C ASP A 661 -12.67 -13.02 -14.31
N THR A 662 -11.99 -13.98 -14.95
CA THR A 662 -10.67 -13.78 -15.54
C THR A 662 -10.73 -13.41 -17.02
N ASP A 663 -11.92 -13.36 -17.62
CA ASP A 663 -12.14 -13.11 -19.04
C ASP A 663 -12.97 -11.83 -19.28
N GLY A 664 -12.89 -10.87 -18.37
CA GLY A 664 -13.65 -9.60 -18.41
C GLY A 664 -13.58 -8.89 -19.76
N VAL A 665 -14.73 -8.43 -20.26
CA VAL A 665 -14.84 -7.78 -21.57
C VAL A 665 -14.43 -6.31 -21.44
N PRO A 666 -13.35 -5.87 -22.11
CA PRO A 666 -12.86 -4.50 -21.96
C PRO A 666 -13.73 -3.49 -22.71
N GLY A 667 -13.92 -2.33 -22.08
CA GLY A 667 -14.55 -1.15 -22.68
C GLY A 667 -13.56 0.01 -22.71
N PHE A 668 -13.45 0.70 -23.85
CA PHE A 668 -12.51 1.83 -23.97
C PHE A 668 -13.21 3.19 -24.04
N ASP A 669 -14.54 3.21 -23.96
CA ASP A 669 -15.36 4.41 -24.09
C ASP A 669 -15.45 5.20 -22.78
N ASN A 670 -15.34 6.52 -22.92
CA ASN A 670 -15.49 7.49 -21.84
C ASN A 670 -16.98 7.76 -21.58
N ARG A 671 -17.34 8.00 -20.31
CA ARG A 671 -18.67 8.48 -19.91
C ARG A 671 -19.05 9.82 -20.55
N ASN A 672 -18.07 10.69 -20.82
CA ASN A 672 -18.25 11.91 -21.57
C ASN A 672 -18.11 11.62 -23.07
N PRO A 673 -19.22 11.60 -23.84
CA PRO A 673 -19.17 11.24 -25.26
C PRO A 673 -18.35 12.22 -26.10
N ALA A 674 -18.11 13.46 -25.61
CA ALA A 674 -17.28 14.44 -26.29
C ALA A 674 -15.78 14.09 -26.27
N LEU A 675 -15.35 13.14 -25.43
CA LEU A 675 -13.98 12.63 -25.36
C LEU A 675 -13.76 11.36 -26.21
N ASN A 676 -14.84 10.77 -26.72
CA ASN A 676 -14.78 9.54 -27.50
C ASN A 676 -14.51 9.78 -28.98
N GLY A 677 -13.71 8.90 -29.58
CA GLY A 677 -13.59 8.69 -31.01
C GLY A 677 -14.04 7.28 -31.40
N VAL A 678 -13.95 6.97 -32.68
CA VAL A 678 -14.31 5.65 -33.23
C VAL A 678 -13.18 5.13 -34.10
N LEU A 679 -12.65 3.96 -33.80
CA LEU A 679 -11.78 3.20 -34.68
C LEU A 679 -12.63 2.19 -35.45
N SER A 680 -12.55 2.16 -36.78
CA SER A 680 -13.33 1.24 -37.59
C SER A 680 -12.58 0.82 -38.85
N GLY A 681 -12.94 -0.31 -39.44
CA GLY A 681 -12.37 -0.73 -40.71
C GLY A 681 -12.66 -2.18 -41.02
N THR A 682 -11.85 -2.76 -41.91
CA THR A 682 -11.91 -4.17 -42.26
C THR A 682 -10.57 -4.85 -41.96
N VAL A 683 -10.61 -6.01 -41.30
CA VAL A 683 -9.50 -6.97 -41.23
C VAL A 683 -9.55 -7.81 -42.51
N TYR A 684 -8.45 -7.86 -43.24
CA TYR A 684 -8.39 -8.54 -44.53
C TYR A 684 -7.08 -9.29 -44.75
N ASN A 685 -7.17 -10.36 -45.53
CA ASN A 685 -6.05 -11.18 -45.93
C ASN A 685 -5.19 -10.42 -46.96
N ALA A 686 -3.95 -10.09 -46.59
CA ALA A 686 -3.04 -9.31 -47.41
C ALA A 686 -2.67 -9.98 -48.74
N SER A 687 -2.81 -11.31 -48.85
CA SER A 687 -2.50 -12.07 -50.08
C SER A 687 -3.69 -12.19 -51.04
N THR A 688 -4.93 -12.16 -50.54
CA THR A 688 -6.14 -12.38 -51.37
C THR A 688 -7.06 -11.16 -51.47
N GLY A 689 -6.89 -10.17 -50.58
CA GLY A 689 -7.79 -9.02 -50.45
C GLY A 689 -9.16 -9.35 -49.83
N LYS A 690 -9.42 -10.60 -49.46
CA LYS A 690 -10.70 -11.02 -48.86
C LYS A 690 -10.79 -10.64 -47.38
N PRO A 691 -11.99 -10.36 -46.85
CA PRO A 691 -12.19 -10.17 -45.42
C PRO A 691 -11.78 -11.41 -44.61
N VAL A 692 -11.34 -11.18 -43.37
CA VAL A 692 -11.05 -12.24 -42.39
C VAL A 692 -12.20 -12.26 -41.39
N GLU A 693 -12.87 -13.40 -41.27
CA GLU A 693 -13.90 -13.66 -40.26
C GLU A 693 -13.25 -14.21 -38.99
N GLY A 694 -13.85 -13.93 -37.83
CA GLY A 694 -13.38 -14.44 -36.53
C GLY A 694 -12.08 -13.80 -36.04
N ALA A 695 -11.56 -12.76 -36.69
CA ALA A 695 -10.39 -12.05 -36.20
C ALA A 695 -10.71 -11.33 -34.88
N ARG A 696 -9.97 -11.68 -33.84
CA ARG A 696 -9.99 -11.08 -32.50
C ARG A 696 -9.17 -9.79 -32.52
N ILE A 697 -9.74 -8.71 -32.00
CA ILE A 697 -9.13 -7.38 -31.99
C ILE A 697 -8.98 -6.93 -30.54
N MET A 698 -7.75 -6.65 -30.15
CA MET A 698 -7.36 -6.19 -28.82
C MET A 698 -6.81 -4.78 -28.96
N LEU A 699 -7.30 -3.84 -28.14
CA LEU A 699 -6.64 -2.54 -27.94
C LEU A 699 -5.56 -2.68 -26.86
N GLY A 700 -4.57 -3.51 -27.16
CA GLY A 700 -3.53 -3.95 -26.25
C GLY A 700 -2.42 -4.65 -27.02
N ARG A 701 -1.48 -5.27 -26.31
CA ARG A 701 -0.36 -5.99 -26.93
C ARG A 701 -0.57 -7.49 -26.97
N PHE A 702 -1.29 -8.04 -26.00
CA PHE A 702 -1.42 -9.48 -25.83
C PHE A 702 -2.60 -10.06 -26.62
N GLU A 703 -2.52 -11.36 -26.84
CA GLU A 703 -3.58 -12.13 -27.49
C GLU A 703 -3.88 -13.42 -26.75
N ALA A 704 -2.83 -14.04 -26.22
CA ALA A 704 -2.92 -15.18 -25.35
C ALA A 704 -3.49 -14.72 -24.01
N ARG A 705 -4.54 -15.41 -23.56
CA ARG A 705 -5.19 -15.13 -22.27
C ARG A 705 -5.61 -13.65 -22.15
N SER A 706 -6.17 -13.12 -23.24
CA SER A 706 -6.72 -11.78 -23.30
C SER A 706 -8.10 -11.79 -23.95
N THR A 707 -9.01 -10.96 -23.45
CA THR A 707 -10.35 -10.79 -24.02
C THR A 707 -10.35 -9.71 -25.11
N PRO A 708 -10.81 -10.02 -26.34
CA PRO A 708 -10.88 -9.03 -27.42
C PRO A 708 -11.97 -7.99 -27.14
N VAL A 709 -11.72 -6.73 -27.53
CA VAL A 709 -12.76 -5.69 -27.54
C VAL A 709 -13.76 -5.89 -28.67
N ALA A 710 -13.35 -6.59 -29.73
CA ALA A 710 -14.22 -6.92 -30.86
C ALA A 710 -13.74 -8.16 -31.61
N THR A 711 -14.70 -8.93 -32.12
CA THR A 711 -14.44 -10.03 -33.07
C THR A 711 -15.14 -9.73 -34.39
N THR A 712 -14.44 -9.93 -35.50
CA THR A 712 -15.00 -9.65 -36.84
C THR A 712 -15.97 -10.74 -37.30
N GLY A 713 -17.10 -10.35 -37.90
CA GLY A 713 -17.99 -11.27 -38.61
C GLY A 713 -17.54 -11.56 -40.06
N PRO A 714 -18.39 -12.18 -40.90
CA PRO A 714 -18.05 -12.58 -42.28
C PRO A 714 -17.56 -11.45 -43.20
N SER A 715 -17.94 -10.20 -42.90
CA SER A 715 -17.51 -9.03 -43.67
C SER A 715 -16.12 -8.52 -43.28
N GLY A 716 -15.48 -9.11 -42.27
CA GLY A 716 -14.22 -8.68 -41.67
C GLY A 716 -14.27 -7.30 -41.02
N ARG A 717 -15.45 -6.69 -40.91
CA ARG A 717 -15.61 -5.33 -40.38
C ARG A 717 -15.52 -5.31 -38.87
N TYR A 718 -14.93 -4.26 -38.35
CA TYR A 718 -14.88 -3.96 -36.92
C TYR A 718 -15.17 -2.49 -36.66
N ARG A 719 -15.64 -2.21 -35.45
CA ARG A 719 -15.90 -0.87 -34.96
C ARG A 719 -15.72 -0.86 -33.44
N VAL A 720 -14.84 0.00 -32.94
CA VAL A 720 -14.55 0.18 -31.52
C VAL A 720 -14.71 1.66 -31.19
N THR A 721 -15.53 1.97 -30.19
CA THR A 721 -15.59 3.31 -29.61
C THR A 721 -14.54 3.38 -28.50
N ALA A 722 -13.70 4.40 -28.50
CA ALA A 722 -12.65 4.55 -27.50
C ALA A 722 -12.41 6.02 -27.15
N THR A 723 -12.05 6.29 -25.89
CA THR A 723 -11.60 7.60 -25.43
C THR A 723 -10.32 8.00 -26.18
N GLN A 724 -10.06 9.30 -26.27
CA GLN A 724 -8.86 9.79 -26.95
C GLN A 724 -7.57 9.24 -26.30
N ALA A 725 -6.77 8.53 -27.10
CA ALA A 725 -5.42 8.06 -26.77
C ALA A 725 -4.77 7.41 -28.00
N SER A 726 -3.55 6.91 -27.83
CA SER A 726 -2.89 6.06 -28.81
C SER A 726 -2.87 4.63 -28.31
N TYR A 727 -3.53 3.72 -29.02
CA TYR A 727 -3.69 2.33 -28.60
C TYR A 727 -2.82 1.41 -29.46
N PRO A 728 -1.98 0.54 -28.87
CA PRO A 728 -1.53 -0.67 -29.56
C PRO A 728 -2.77 -1.43 -30.05
N VAL A 729 -2.70 -1.99 -31.26
CA VAL A 729 -3.78 -2.81 -31.80
C VAL A 729 -3.19 -4.17 -32.15
N THR A 730 -3.50 -5.20 -31.38
CA THR A 730 -3.16 -6.58 -31.70
C THR A 730 -4.37 -7.23 -32.37
N VAL A 731 -4.10 -7.94 -33.47
CA VAL A 731 -5.11 -8.76 -34.14
C VAL A 731 -4.59 -10.19 -34.19
N GLN A 732 -5.39 -11.11 -33.69
CA GLN A 732 -5.14 -12.54 -33.80
C GLN A 732 -6.25 -13.17 -34.63
N ALA A 733 -5.88 -14.06 -35.55
CA ALA A 733 -6.85 -14.75 -36.37
C ALA A 733 -6.31 -16.11 -36.82
N ARG A 734 -7.21 -17.09 -36.85
CA ARG A 734 -6.93 -18.44 -37.35
C ARG A 734 -6.40 -18.40 -38.79
N GLY A 735 -5.25 -19.02 -39.03
CA GLY A 735 -4.51 -19.00 -40.29
C GLY A 735 -3.64 -17.77 -40.52
N PHE A 736 -3.60 -16.81 -39.59
CA PHE A 736 -2.82 -15.57 -39.75
C PHE A 736 -1.82 -15.33 -38.62
N GLY A 737 -1.95 -16.04 -37.50
CA GLY A 737 -1.15 -15.76 -36.32
C GLY A 737 -1.61 -14.50 -35.59
N SER A 738 -0.66 -13.88 -34.90
CA SER A 738 -0.87 -12.66 -34.13
C SER A 738 0.01 -11.53 -34.65
N LYS A 739 -0.58 -10.34 -34.79
CA LYS A 739 0.13 -9.15 -35.25
C LYS A 739 -0.27 -7.92 -34.46
N THR A 740 0.70 -7.34 -33.77
CA THR A 740 0.59 -6.01 -33.18
C THR A 740 0.95 -4.94 -34.21
N PHE A 741 0.01 -4.04 -34.47
CA PHE A 741 0.22 -2.87 -35.31
C PHE A 741 0.81 -1.71 -34.50
N ALA A 742 1.45 -0.76 -35.20
CA ALA A 742 1.90 0.48 -34.58
C ALA A 742 0.72 1.20 -33.88
N PRO A 743 0.94 1.87 -32.74
CA PRO A 743 -0.13 2.50 -31.99
C PRO A 743 -1.00 3.41 -32.85
N VAL A 744 -2.32 3.25 -32.72
CA VAL A 744 -3.34 3.96 -33.49
C VAL A 744 -3.94 5.06 -32.63
N ALA A 745 -3.74 6.31 -33.07
CA ALA A 745 -4.29 7.47 -32.40
C ALA A 745 -5.81 7.59 -32.67
N VAL A 746 -6.62 7.44 -31.62
CA VAL A 746 -8.05 7.74 -31.61
C VAL A 746 -8.22 9.17 -31.10
N ALA A 747 -8.91 10.00 -31.87
CA ALA A 747 -9.16 11.41 -31.54
C ALA A 747 -10.63 11.65 -31.21
N LYS A 748 -10.88 12.51 -30.22
CA LYS A 748 -12.23 12.87 -29.79
C LYS A 748 -13.09 13.42 -30.93
N GLY A 749 -14.35 12.97 -31.01
CA GLY A 749 -15.32 13.35 -32.03
C GLY A 749 -14.99 12.89 -33.47
N ARG A 750 -13.97 12.04 -33.66
CA ARG A 750 -13.53 11.59 -34.99
C ARG A 750 -13.73 10.09 -35.17
N THR A 751 -14.15 9.71 -36.36
CA THR A 751 -14.09 8.32 -36.84
C THR A 751 -12.83 8.14 -37.67
N LEU A 752 -11.93 7.28 -37.22
CA LEU A 752 -10.76 6.84 -37.96
C LEU A 752 -11.08 5.52 -38.69
N ALA A 753 -10.99 5.55 -40.02
CA ALA A 753 -11.04 4.35 -40.85
C ALA A 753 -9.64 3.74 -41.00
N LYS A 754 -9.43 2.54 -40.49
CA LYS A 754 -8.16 1.81 -40.51
C LYS A 754 -8.39 0.36 -40.94
N ASN A 755 -8.02 0.02 -42.17
CA ASN A 755 -8.02 -1.37 -42.60
C ASN A 755 -6.76 -2.08 -42.08
N LEU A 756 -6.91 -3.30 -41.58
CA LEU A 756 -5.86 -4.08 -40.94
C LEU A 756 -5.52 -5.29 -41.82
N ALA A 757 -4.31 -5.30 -42.37
CA ALA A 757 -3.85 -6.33 -43.28
C ALA A 757 -3.08 -7.42 -42.53
N LEU A 758 -3.55 -8.67 -42.64
CA LEU A 758 -2.91 -9.86 -42.08
C LEU A 758 -2.31 -10.71 -43.20
N SER A 759 -1.02 -11.01 -43.09
CA SER A 759 -0.36 -11.97 -43.98
C SER A 759 -0.64 -13.38 -43.48
N PRO A 760 -1.02 -14.34 -44.35
CA PRO A 760 -1.25 -15.71 -43.89
C PRO A 760 0.00 -16.33 -43.27
N ASN A 761 -0.17 -17.02 -42.14
CA ASN A 761 0.90 -17.80 -41.52
C ASN A 761 1.10 -19.11 -42.30
N LEU A 762 2.21 -19.23 -43.01
CA LEU A 762 2.52 -20.41 -43.84
C LEU A 762 2.81 -21.67 -43.02
N ALA A 763 3.10 -21.52 -41.73
CA ALA A 763 3.28 -22.63 -40.80
C ALA A 763 1.99 -23.00 -40.05
N SER A 764 0.90 -22.25 -40.24
CA SER A 764 -0.37 -22.54 -39.57
C SER A 764 -0.99 -23.85 -40.04
N ALA A 765 -1.38 -24.69 -39.09
CA ALA A 765 -2.17 -25.90 -39.34
C ALA A 765 -3.52 -25.55 -40.02
N ALA A 766 -4.13 -24.41 -39.66
CA ALA A 766 -5.35 -23.91 -40.28
C ALA A 766 -5.19 -23.59 -41.77
N ASN A 767 -3.98 -23.29 -42.23
CA ASN A 767 -3.67 -23.10 -43.65
C ASN A 767 -3.27 -24.41 -44.37
N GLY A 768 -3.26 -25.54 -43.67
CA GLY A 768 -2.87 -26.85 -44.20
C GLY A 768 -1.38 -27.17 -44.08
N ALA A 769 -0.62 -26.39 -43.29
CA ALA A 769 0.73 -26.78 -42.91
C ALA A 769 0.72 -28.07 -42.06
N LYS A 770 1.81 -28.84 -42.08
CA LYS A 770 1.89 -30.13 -41.37
C LYS A 770 3.22 -30.29 -40.67
N ALA A 771 3.20 -30.67 -39.39
CA ALA A 771 4.37 -31.20 -38.71
C ALA A 771 4.69 -32.59 -39.29
N VAL A 772 5.79 -32.69 -40.04
CA VAL A 772 6.26 -33.94 -40.66
C VAL A 772 7.06 -34.78 -39.67
N SER A 773 7.70 -34.13 -38.68
CA SER A 773 8.35 -34.79 -37.54
C SER A 773 8.48 -33.81 -36.37
N GLY A 774 8.65 -34.35 -35.15
CA GLY A 774 8.93 -33.58 -33.93
C GLY A 774 7.71 -33.06 -33.18
N GLY A 775 6.48 -33.21 -33.71
CA GLY A 775 5.25 -32.98 -32.94
C GLY A 775 4.89 -31.52 -32.64
N ALA A 776 5.37 -30.55 -33.45
CA ALA A 776 5.15 -29.11 -33.22
C ALA A 776 3.72 -28.59 -33.45
N GLY A 777 2.67 -29.41 -33.26
CA GLY A 777 1.29 -29.02 -33.52
C GLY A 777 0.84 -27.79 -32.71
N LYS A 778 1.16 -27.77 -31.41
CA LYS A 778 0.89 -26.65 -30.49
C LYS A 778 1.67 -25.36 -30.78
N ALA A 779 2.69 -25.42 -31.64
CA ALA A 779 3.44 -24.23 -32.07
C ALA A 779 3.08 -23.82 -33.52
N MET A 780 1.92 -24.27 -34.01
CA MET A 780 1.41 -24.07 -35.37
C MET A 780 -0.09 -23.69 -35.37
N ASP A 781 -0.64 -23.33 -34.22
CA ASP A 781 -2.07 -23.10 -33.96
C ASP A 781 -2.48 -21.62 -34.01
N ASP A 782 -1.53 -20.72 -34.33
CA ASP A 782 -1.72 -19.26 -34.44
C ASP A 782 -1.95 -18.53 -33.10
N THR A 783 -1.52 -19.12 -31.98
CA THR A 783 -1.57 -18.48 -30.66
C THR A 783 -0.36 -18.86 -29.79
N GLU A 784 0.06 -17.96 -28.91
CA GLU A 784 1.07 -18.25 -27.87
C GLU A 784 0.43 -18.69 -26.54
N ALA A 785 -0.90 -18.88 -26.49
CA ALA A 785 -1.62 -19.39 -25.31
C ALA A 785 -1.34 -20.87 -25.04
N SER A 786 -0.84 -21.60 -26.04
CA SER A 786 -0.43 -22.99 -25.96
C SER A 786 1.09 -23.10 -26.21
N SER A 787 1.69 -24.25 -25.90
CA SER A 787 3.13 -24.45 -26.10
C SER A 787 3.48 -25.86 -26.56
N TRP A 788 4.47 -25.96 -27.45
CA TRP A 788 5.14 -27.20 -27.82
C TRP A 788 6.35 -27.45 -26.90
N GLN A 789 6.26 -28.49 -26.07
CA GLN A 789 7.36 -28.95 -25.24
C GLN A 789 8.16 -30.05 -25.94
N THR A 790 9.49 -29.99 -25.86
CA THR A 790 10.38 -30.99 -26.44
C THR A 790 11.71 -31.05 -25.68
N PRO A 791 12.46 -32.18 -25.69
CA PRO A 791 13.79 -32.21 -25.10
C PRO A 791 14.72 -31.18 -25.73
N LYS A 792 15.62 -30.56 -24.94
CA LYS A 792 16.56 -29.56 -25.46
C LYS A 792 17.43 -30.12 -26.59
N GLY A 793 17.64 -29.32 -27.63
CA GLY A 793 18.32 -29.74 -28.87
C GLY A 793 17.46 -30.60 -29.80
N SER A 794 16.15 -30.76 -29.54
CA SER A 794 15.24 -31.43 -30.46
C SER A 794 14.79 -30.51 -31.60
N LYS A 795 14.19 -31.10 -32.64
CA LYS A 795 13.70 -30.38 -33.81
C LYS A 795 12.32 -30.80 -34.25
N ALA A 796 11.62 -29.85 -34.85
CA ALA A 796 10.44 -30.11 -35.66
C ALA A 796 10.70 -29.79 -37.13
N VAL A 797 10.09 -30.57 -38.03
CA VAL A 797 10.07 -30.29 -39.46
C VAL A 797 8.65 -29.95 -39.85
N ILE A 798 8.42 -28.73 -40.32
CA ILE A 798 7.11 -28.24 -40.72
C ILE A 798 7.10 -28.11 -42.25
N LYS A 799 6.18 -28.83 -42.89
CA LYS A 799 5.82 -28.59 -44.28
C LYS A 799 4.88 -27.39 -44.32
N LEU A 800 5.30 -26.34 -45.03
CA LEU A 800 4.50 -25.13 -45.17
C LEU A 800 3.22 -25.42 -45.96
N ALA A 801 2.17 -24.65 -45.66
CA ALA A 801 0.89 -24.71 -46.34
C ALA A 801 1.03 -24.67 -47.87
N ARG A 802 1.94 -23.81 -48.35
CA ARG A 802 2.39 -23.75 -49.75
C ARG A 802 3.86 -23.37 -49.86
N PRO A 803 4.56 -23.77 -50.93
CA PRO A 803 5.87 -23.21 -51.26
C PRO A 803 5.79 -21.70 -51.45
N ALA A 804 6.68 -20.95 -50.80
CA ALA A 804 6.70 -19.49 -50.87
C ALA A 804 8.12 -18.94 -50.71
N THR A 805 8.31 -17.65 -51.03
CA THR A 805 9.53 -16.93 -50.64
C THR A 805 9.38 -16.45 -49.20
N VAL A 806 9.95 -17.19 -48.24
CA VAL A 806 9.94 -16.84 -46.82
C VAL A 806 10.80 -15.60 -46.60
N THR A 807 10.22 -14.60 -45.92
CA THR A 807 10.85 -13.31 -45.62
C THR A 807 11.11 -13.13 -44.13
N SER A 808 10.27 -13.73 -43.27
CA SER A 808 10.40 -13.61 -41.82
C SER A 808 9.77 -14.78 -41.08
N LEU A 809 10.21 -14.93 -39.84
CA LEU A 809 9.65 -15.83 -38.85
C LEU A 809 9.22 -15.00 -37.64
N GLN A 810 8.06 -15.24 -37.06
CA GLN A 810 7.67 -14.72 -35.76
C GLN A 810 7.59 -15.90 -34.80
N VAL A 811 8.28 -15.81 -33.67
CA VAL A 811 8.41 -16.91 -32.70
C VAL A 811 8.02 -16.40 -31.33
N SER A 812 7.29 -17.20 -30.58
CA SER A 812 7.05 -16.98 -29.16
C SER A 812 7.80 -18.00 -28.32
N GLY A 813 8.49 -17.52 -27.28
CA GLY A 813 9.05 -18.35 -26.22
C GLY A 813 8.12 -18.43 -25.01
N TYR A 814 6.91 -17.90 -25.12
CA TYR A 814 5.89 -17.84 -24.07
C TYR A 814 5.38 -19.25 -23.70
N THR A 815 5.17 -19.50 -22.41
CA THR A 815 4.92 -20.83 -21.85
C THR A 815 4.41 -20.72 -20.40
N ASN A 816 3.83 -21.79 -19.87
CA ASN A 816 3.52 -21.97 -18.45
C ASN A 816 4.74 -22.29 -17.54
N SER A 817 5.95 -22.40 -18.10
CA SER A 817 7.19 -22.61 -17.34
C SER A 817 8.25 -21.60 -17.75
N ARG A 818 8.46 -20.58 -16.91
CA ARG A 818 9.38 -19.46 -17.16
C ARG A 818 10.77 -19.93 -17.61
N PHE A 819 11.31 -20.94 -16.93
CA PHE A 819 12.65 -21.45 -17.18
C PHE A 819 12.75 -22.50 -18.29
N GLU A 820 11.65 -23.14 -18.69
CA GLU A 820 11.65 -23.98 -19.90
C GLU A 820 11.39 -23.18 -21.18
N GLY A 821 10.99 -21.91 -21.09
CA GLY A 821 10.78 -21.04 -22.24
C GLY A 821 11.99 -21.01 -23.18
N LEU A 822 11.72 -20.89 -24.48
CA LEU A 822 12.74 -20.90 -25.52
C LEU A 822 13.75 -19.77 -25.30
N LYS A 823 15.05 -20.09 -25.21
CA LYS A 823 16.15 -19.11 -25.18
C LYS A 823 16.86 -19.00 -26.51
N SER A 824 17.19 -20.14 -27.12
CA SER A 824 17.98 -20.22 -28.35
C SER A 824 17.33 -21.16 -29.35
N PHE A 825 17.37 -20.82 -30.63
CA PHE A 825 16.85 -21.68 -31.70
C PHE A 825 17.64 -21.57 -33.00
N THR A 826 17.61 -22.65 -33.77
CA THR A 826 18.22 -22.71 -35.10
C THR A 826 17.15 -22.97 -36.16
N LEU A 827 17.05 -22.09 -37.14
CA LEU A 827 16.15 -22.24 -38.28
C LEU A 827 16.90 -22.78 -39.51
N GLN A 828 16.34 -23.81 -40.14
CA GLN A 828 16.73 -24.25 -41.47
C GLN A 828 15.52 -24.22 -42.42
N THR A 829 15.77 -24.01 -43.71
CA THR A 829 14.74 -24.05 -44.76
C THR A 829 15.11 -25.06 -45.83
N SER A 830 14.11 -25.64 -46.49
CA SER A 830 14.29 -26.53 -47.64
C SER A 830 13.15 -26.39 -48.66
N THR A 831 13.44 -26.63 -49.94
CA THR A 831 12.44 -26.73 -51.01
C THR A 831 11.89 -28.14 -51.19
N ASP A 832 12.64 -29.16 -50.79
CA ASP A 832 12.35 -30.59 -51.03
C ASP A 832 12.20 -31.41 -49.74
N GLY A 833 12.57 -30.86 -48.58
CA GLY A 833 12.54 -31.54 -47.28
C GLY A 833 13.79 -32.39 -47.01
N VAL A 834 14.74 -32.44 -47.95
CA VAL A 834 15.96 -33.27 -47.88
C VAL A 834 17.20 -32.40 -47.81
N ASN A 835 17.29 -31.36 -48.65
CA ASN A 835 18.42 -30.45 -48.71
C ASN A 835 18.15 -29.22 -47.84
N TRP A 836 18.89 -29.07 -46.75
CA TRP A 836 18.67 -28.05 -45.73
C TRP A 836 19.72 -26.95 -45.77
N ARG A 837 19.27 -25.70 -45.61
CA ARG A 837 20.15 -24.54 -45.43
C ARG A 837 19.82 -23.85 -44.12
N THR A 838 20.80 -23.75 -43.23
CA THR A 838 20.71 -22.96 -42.00
C THR A 838 20.56 -21.48 -42.34
N ARG A 839 19.70 -20.78 -41.60
CA ARG A 839 19.45 -19.35 -41.73
C ARG A 839 19.99 -18.63 -40.52
N THR A 840 20.63 -17.50 -40.75
CA THR A 840 21.22 -16.66 -39.69
C THR A 840 20.12 -15.86 -38.99
N VAL A 841 19.27 -16.55 -38.23
CA VAL A 841 18.18 -16.02 -37.41
C VAL A 841 18.01 -16.89 -36.16
N GLY A 842 17.48 -16.33 -35.07
CA GLY A 842 17.34 -17.04 -33.78
C GLY A 842 18.66 -17.05 -33.03
N GLY A 843 19.56 -17.97 -33.37
CA GLY A 843 20.90 -18.05 -32.77
C GLY A 843 20.90 -18.25 -31.25
N THR A 844 22.05 -18.00 -30.64
CA THR A 844 22.22 -18.05 -29.17
C THR A 844 21.56 -16.83 -28.53
N ASN A 845 20.73 -17.06 -27.51
CA ASN A 845 20.05 -16.00 -26.75
C ASN A 845 19.08 -15.15 -27.59
N ALA A 846 18.31 -15.80 -28.47
CA ALA A 846 17.19 -15.20 -29.21
C ALA A 846 16.16 -14.53 -28.27
N PHE A 847 15.97 -15.14 -27.10
CA PHE A 847 15.20 -14.60 -25.99
C PHE A 847 16.10 -14.59 -24.77
N GLY A 848 16.68 -13.42 -24.48
CA GLY A 848 17.41 -13.19 -23.23
C GLY A 848 16.54 -12.47 -22.22
N TYR A 849 16.87 -12.63 -20.94
CA TYR A 849 16.25 -11.92 -19.83
C TYR A 849 17.32 -11.30 -18.93
N GLN A 850 16.93 -10.31 -18.13
CA GLN A 850 17.72 -9.80 -17.01
C GLN A 850 17.22 -10.47 -15.74
N THR A 851 18.14 -10.92 -14.88
CA THR A 851 17.84 -11.43 -13.53
C THR A 851 16.80 -10.55 -12.82
N PRO A 852 15.92 -11.11 -11.97
CA PRO A 852 16.03 -12.42 -11.35
C PRO A 852 15.38 -13.58 -12.10
N ARG A 853 14.47 -13.33 -13.06
CA ARG A 853 13.76 -14.40 -13.78
C ARG A 853 13.23 -13.96 -15.15
N PRO A 854 12.95 -14.89 -16.07
CA PRO A 854 12.22 -14.58 -17.31
C PRO A 854 10.79 -14.12 -17.03
N VAL A 855 10.35 -13.10 -17.73
CA VAL A 855 8.98 -12.55 -17.65
C VAL A 855 8.37 -12.40 -19.05
N VAL A 856 7.08 -12.06 -19.13
CA VAL A 856 6.33 -11.95 -20.40
C VAL A 856 7.08 -11.18 -21.49
N PRO A 857 7.58 -9.95 -21.29
CA PRO A 857 8.22 -9.20 -22.37
C PRO A 857 9.52 -9.83 -22.89
N ASP A 858 10.16 -10.72 -22.12
CA ASP A 858 11.36 -11.42 -22.57
C ASP A 858 11.01 -12.55 -23.56
N LEU A 859 9.86 -13.20 -23.34
CA LEU A 859 9.41 -14.44 -23.99
C LEU A 859 8.29 -14.25 -25.03
N HIS A 860 7.58 -13.11 -25.00
CA HIS A 860 6.54 -12.76 -25.97
C HIS A 860 7.08 -12.74 -27.42
N TYR A 861 6.16 -12.80 -28.39
CA TYR A 861 6.47 -12.80 -29.82
C TYR A 861 7.60 -11.85 -30.25
N LYS A 862 8.60 -12.41 -30.96
CA LYS A 862 9.65 -11.66 -31.65
C LYS A 862 9.66 -11.99 -33.14
N THR A 863 9.78 -10.97 -33.97
CA THR A 863 9.90 -11.13 -35.43
C THR A 863 11.37 -11.15 -35.85
N PHE A 864 11.79 -12.25 -36.46
CA PHE A 864 13.11 -12.46 -37.04
C PHE A 864 13.03 -12.38 -38.57
N ARG A 865 13.55 -11.29 -39.15
CA ARG A 865 13.62 -11.12 -40.59
C ARG A 865 14.80 -11.90 -41.18
N LEU A 866 14.56 -12.64 -42.26
CA LEU A 866 15.63 -13.34 -42.97
C LEU A 866 16.48 -12.30 -43.72
N PRO A 867 17.82 -12.28 -43.56
CA PRO A 867 18.69 -11.36 -44.30
C PRO A 867 18.57 -11.50 -45.82
N THR A 868 18.22 -12.70 -46.29
CA THR A 868 17.96 -12.98 -47.70
C THR A 868 16.66 -13.78 -47.81
N PRO A 869 15.58 -13.20 -48.39
CA PRO A 869 14.36 -13.93 -48.69
C PRO A 869 14.65 -15.22 -49.45
N THR A 870 13.96 -16.30 -49.11
CA THR A 870 14.32 -17.65 -49.55
C THR A 870 13.09 -18.43 -49.98
N LYS A 871 13.16 -19.11 -51.12
CA LYS A 871 12.15 -20.11 -51.48
C LYS A 871 12.23 -21.32 -50.55
N ALA A 872 11.11 -21.68 -49.94
CA ALA A 872 11.00 -22.84 -49.08
C ALA A 872 9.62 -23.50 -49.22
N SER A 873 9.61 -24.82 -49.12
CA SER A 873 8.41 -25.64 -48.92
C SER A 873 8.38 -26.24 -47.51
N TYR A 874 9.52 -26.24 -46.82
CA TYR A 874 9.69 -26.77 -45.47
C TYR A 874 10.55 -25.83 -44.64
N VAL A 875 10.23 -25.75 -43.36
CA VAL A 875 11.11 -25.20 -42.32
C VAL A 875 11.45 -26.30 -41.32
N ARG A 876 12.65 -26.24 -40.76
CA ARG A 876 13.08 -27.10 -39.65
C ARG A 876 13.54 -26.20 -38.54
N PHE A 877 12.88 -26.34 -37.40
CA PHE A 877 13.09 -25.52 -36.21
C PHE A 877 13.73 -26.37 -35.12
N TRP A 878 14.91 -25.99 -34.65
CA TRP A 878 15.57 -26.61 -33.51
C TRP A 878 15.35 -25.78 -32.26
N ALA A 879 14.84 -26.40 -31.20
CA ALA A 879 14.72 -25.80 -29.88
C ALA A 879 16.03 -26.06 -29.12
N ASP A 880 17.02 -25.18 -29.30
CA ASP A 880 18.42 -25.45 -28.92
C ASP A 880 18.62 -25.41 -27.41
N ALA A 881 18.05 -24.40 -26.73
CA ALA A 881 18.21 -24.23 -25.29
C ALA A 881 17.00 -23.56 -24.61
N PRO A 882 16.66 -23.98 -23.39
CA PRO A 882 15.70 -23.28 -22.53
C PRO A 882 16.36 -22.09 -21.80
N GLN A 883 15.56 -21.29 -21.09
CA GLN A 883 16.08 -20.20 -20.26
C GLN A 883 16.98 -20.72 -19.13
N GLY A 884 16.52 -21.76 -18.45
CA GLY A 884 17.19 -22.37 -17.31
C GLY A 884 18.29 -23.36 -17.68
N GLY A 885 19.38 -23.35 -16.91
CA GLY A 885 20.56 -24.18 -17.19
C GLY A 885 20.33 -25.66 -16.92
N THR A 886 19.48 -25.98 -15.94
CA THR A 886 19.25 -27.36 -15.49
C THR A 886 18.09 -28.03 -16.22
N LYS A 887 17.25 -27.27 -16.93
CA LYS A 887 16.08 -27.81 -17.63
C LYS A 887 16.47 -28.81 -18.73
N ALA A 888 15.74 -29.92 -18.77
CA ALA A 888 15.89 -30.96 -19.79
C ALA A 888 15.04 -30.69 -21.03
N ASN A 889 13.95 -29.95 -20.86
CA ASN A 889 12.98 -29.62 -21.91
C ASN A 889 13.03 -28.14 -22.28
N VAL A 890 12.52 -27.84 -23.46
CA VAL A 890 12.30 -26.49 -24.00
C VAL A 890 10.85 -26.39 -24.44
N GLN A 891 10.21 -25.27 -24.13
CA GLN A 891 8.88 -24.93 -24.58
C GLN A 891 8.91 -23.77 -25.57
N VAL A 892 8.18 -23.92 -26.67
CA VAL A 892 8.00 -22.90 -27.71
C VAL A 892 6.50 -22.61 -27.79
N GLY A 893 6.12 -21.35 -27.59
CA GLY A 893 4.72 -20.94 -27.65
C GLY A 893 4.17 -21.09 -29.07
N ASP A 894 4.80 -20.45 -30.05
CA ASP A 894 4.31 -20.49 -31.42
C ASP A 894 5.42 -20.20 -32.45
N ILE A 895 5.25 -20.73 -33.67
CA ILE A 895 6.16 -20.61 -34.81
C ILE A 895 5.37 -20.18 -36.04
N GLN A 896 5.42 -18.89 -36.36
CA GLN A 896 4.72 -18.30 -37.50
C GLN A 896 5.69 -17.97 -38.63
N VAL A 897 5.39 -18.41 -39.85
CA VAL A 897 6.23 -18.21 -41.03
C VAL A 897 5.53 -17.31 -42.04
N PHE A 898 6.16 -16.19 -42.40
CA PHE A 898 5.60 -15.23 -43.35
C PHE A 898 6.45 -15.12 -44.61
N GLY A 899 5.77 -15.02 -45.76
CA GLY A 899 6.37 -14.87 -47.08
C GLY A 899 6.06 -13.54 -47.74
N ASP A 900 6.44 -13.41 -49.00
CA ASP A 900 5.95 -12.35 -49.88
C ASP A 900 4.44 -12.53 -50.13
N ASN A 901 3.67 -11.42 -50.15
CA ASN A 901 2.20 -11.43 -50.29
C ASN A 901 1.70 -11.98 -51.66
N GLY A 902 2.58 -12.53 -52.50
CA GLY A 902 2.28 -13.05 -53.83
C GLY A 902 1.71 -14.47 -53.88
N THR A 903 1.71 -15.21 -52.76
CA THR A 903 1.16 -16.59 -52.70
C THR A 903 -0.22 -16.58 -52.03
N PRO A 904 -1.33 -16.79 -52.76
CA PRO A 904 -2.67 -16.80 -52.18
C PRO A 904 -2.84 -18.00 -51.25
N VAL A 905 -3.04 -17.73 -49.96
CA VAL A 905 -3.39 -18.74 -48.95
C VAL A 905 -4.69 -18.31 -48.29
N THR A 906 -5.65 -19.22 -48.22
CA THR A 906 -6.92 -19.03 -47.52
C THR A 906 -6.98 -20.09 -46.43
N PRO A 907 -7.29 -19.73 -45.17
CA PRO A 907 -7.49 -20.70 -44.11
C PRO A 907 -8.57 -21.69 -44.51
N THR A 908 -8.39 -22.94 -44.08
CA THR A 908 -9.50 -23.90 -44.05
C THR A 908 -10.62 -23.36 -43.17
N PRO A 909 -11.89 -23.73 -43.37
CA PRO A 909 -12.92 -23.45 -42.37
C PRO A 909 -12.48 -23.98 -40.99
N PRO A 910 -12.88 -23.34 -39.87
CA PRO A 910 -12.73 -23.96 -38.56
C PRO A 910 -13.40 -25.34 -38.57
N PRO A 911 -12.88 -26.32 -37.82
CA PRO A 911 -13.64 -27.54 -37.54
C PRO A 911 -15.01 -27.15 -36.97
N PRO A 912 -16.08 -27.91 -37.26
CA PRO A 912 -17.32 -27.73 -36.50
C PRO A 912 -17.02 -27.96 -35.02
N PRO A 913 -17.65 -27.21 -34.09
CA PRO A 913 -17.45 -27.41 -32.65
C PRO A 913 -17.62 -28.87 -32.28
N ASP A 914 -16.76 -29.35 -31.39
CA ASP A 914 -16.88 -30.70 -30.87
C ASP A 914 -18.23 -30.87 -30.17
N LYS A 915 -18.87 -32.02 -30.43
CA LYS A 915 -20.13 -32.33 -29.75
C LYS A 915 -19.85 -32.46 -28.25
N PRO A 916 -20.73 -31.93 -27.37
CA PRO A 916 -20.57 -32.11 -25.94
C PRO A 916 -20.43 -33.59 -25.60
N VAL A 917 -19.44 -33.90 -24.77
CA VAL A 917 -19.19 -35.26 -24.27
C VAL A 917 -19.59 -35.31 -22.82
N SER A 918 -20.52 -36.20 -22.48
CA SER A 918 -20.93 -36.42 -21.10
C SER A 918 -20.50 -37.79 -20.61
N GLU A 919 -20.00 -37.83 -19.38
CA GLU A 919 -19.69 -39.03 -18.61
C GLU A 919 -20.52 -38.99 -17.32
N SER A 920 -21.14 -40.11 -16.97
CA SER A 920 -21.88 -40.25 -15.70
C SER A 920 -21.27 -41.35 -14.86
N PHE A 921 -21.05 -41.08 -13.59
CA PHE A 921 -20.44 -41.97 -12.61
C PHE A 921 -21.02 -41.72 -11.22
N THR A 922 -20.91 -42.68 -10.31
CA THR A 922 -21.41 -42.54 -8.93
C THR A 922 -20.20 -42.46 -8.01
N ILE A 923 -20.16 -41.44 -7.15
CA ILE A 923 -19.18 -41.35 -6.06
C ILE A 923 -19.87 -41.81 -4.77
N ALA A 924 -19.28 -42.78 -4.07
CA ALA A 924 -20.01 -43.58 -3.06
C ALA A 924 -20.01 -42.98 -1.64
N ALA A 925 -19.03 -42.17 -1.26
CA ALA A 925 -19.00 -41.51 0.05
C ALA A 925 -18.08 -40.27 0.09
N GLY A 926 -18.54 -39.20 0.74
CA GLY A 926 -17.70 -38.13 1.28
C GLY A 926 -17.91 -38.06 2.78
N ASN A 927 -16.95 -38.49 3.59
CA ASN A 927 -17.12 -38.44 5.05
C ASN A 927 -15.84 -38.07 5.81
N PRO A 928 -15.82 -36.93 6.54
CA PRO A 928 -14.71 -36.54 7.40
C PRO A 928 -14.53 -37.39 8.68
N ASN A 929 -15.36 -38.42 8.94
CA ASN A 929 -15.40 -39.12 10.24
C ASN A 929 -15.39 -40.67 10.22
N ASN A 930 -15.05 -41.37 9.12
CA ASN A 930 -15.12 -42.85 9.11
C ASN A 930 -13.92 -43.53 8.40
N LEU A 931 -12.85 -43.76 9.18
CA LEU A 931 -11.55 -44.34 8.81
C LEU A 931 -11.55 -45.84 8.46
N VAL A 932 -12.44 -46.34 7.59
CA VAL A 932 -12.41 -47.77 7.22
C VAL A 932 -12.91 -48.06 5.79
N SER A 933 -12.22 -47.60 4.75
CA SER A 933 -11.89 -48.36 3.51
C SER A 933 -11.41 -47.39 2.42
N PRO A 934 -10.27 -47.61 1.74
CA PRO A 934 -9.93 -46.83 0.55
C PRO A 934 -10.99 -47.09 -0.52
N GLY A 935 -11.65 -46.03 -0.98
CA GLY A 935 -12.51 -46.04 -2.17
C GLY A 935 -11.70 -46.29 -3.44
N VAL A 936 -12.40 -46.43 -4.57
CA VAL A 936 -11.83 -46.85 -5.87
C VAL A 936 -10.73 -45.89 -6.36
N VAL A 937 -10.76 -44.62 -5.95
CA VAL A 937 -9.72 -43.60 -6.25
C VAL A 937 -8.33 -43.99 -5.75
N GLY A 938 -8.24 -44.56 -4.55
CA GLY A 938 -6.94 -44.83 -3.91
C GLY A 938 -6.08 -45.82 -4.70
N THR A 939 -6.68 -46.70 -5.52
CA THR A 939 -5.90 -47.70 -6.26
C THR A 939 -5.64 -47.31 -7.73
N GLU A 940 -6.52 -46.54 -8.37
CA GLU A 940 -6.36 -46.18 -9.80
C GLU A 940 -5.56 -44.88 -10.00
N LEU A 941 -5.66 -43.93 -9.06
CA LEU A 941 -5.00 -42.63 -9.16
C LEU A 941 -3.61 -42.60 -8.48
N GLU A 942 -3.39 -43.32 -7.38
CA GLU A 942 -2.03 -43.49 -6.78
C GLU A 942 -1.06 -44.20 -7.73
N ASN A 943 -1.58 -45.02 -8.64
CA ASN A 943 -0.78 -45.65 -9.71
C ASN A 943 -0.46 -44.67 -10.86
N THR A 944 -1.09 -43.50 -10.89
CA THR A 944 -1.04 -42.56 -12.03
C THR A 944 -0.42 -41.21 -11.63
N CYS A 945 -0.83 -40.58 -10.52
CA CYS A 945 -0.52 -39.18 -10.14
C CYS A 945 -0.28 -38.96 -8.62
N THR A 946 0.49 -37.93 -8.24
CA THR A 946 0.59 -37.42 -6.85
C THR A 946 -0.53 -36.41 -6.59
N VAL A 947 -1.47 -36.75 -5.70
CA VAL A 947 -2.62 -35.91 -5.32
C VAL A 947 -2.39 -35.20 -3.98
N PRO A 948 -3.17 -34.17 -3.61
CA PRO A 948 -3.16 -33.61 -2.26
C PRO A 948 -3.25 -34.73 -1.20
N PRO A 949 -2.65 -34.58 -0.01
CA PRO A 949 -2.70 -35.62 1.01
C PRO A 949 -4.15 -36.03 1.26
N ALA A 950 -4.43 -37.33 1.29
CA ALA A 950 -5.69 -37.89 1.76
C ALA A 950 -5.88 -37.48 3.22
N SER A 951 -6.36 -36.26 3.45
CA SER A 951 -6.62 -35.75 4.80
C SER A 951 -8.02 -36.09 5.27
N GLN A 952 -8.89 -36.64 4.40
CA GLN A 952 -10.25 -37.10 4.73
C GLN A 952 -10.62 -38.19 3.70
N ASP A 953 -11.24 -39.30 4.10
CA ASP A 953 -11.60 -40.44 3.22
C ASP A 953 -12.67 -40.06 2.15
N SER A 954 -12.33 -39.19 1.20
CA SER A 954 -13.19 -38.76 0.09
C SER A 954 -13.05 -39.70 -1.11
N ASP A 955 -14.17 -40.26 -1.58
CA ASP A 955 -14.24 -40.99 -2.85
C ASP A 955 -14.34 -40.01 -4.02
N GLY A 956 -14.03 -40.46 -5.24
CA GLY A 956 -13.90 -39.60 -6.43
C GLY A 956 -13.80 -40.40 -7.72
N HIS A 957 -13.71 -39.70 -8.85
CA HIS A 957 -13.64 -40.30 -10.19
C HIS A 957 -12.67 -39.53 -11.08
N VAL A 958 -11.90 -40.25 -11.88
CA VAL A 958 -10.90 -39.66 -12.78
C VAL A 958 -11.33 -39.87 -14.22
N SER A 959 -11.73 -38.78 -14.86
CA SER A 959 -12.07 -38.73 -16.28
C SER A 959 -10.83 -38.42 -17.10
N THR A 960 -10.48 -39.32 -18.03
CA THR A 960 -9.36 -39.10 -18.98
C THR A 960 -9.87 -38.35 -20.21
N LEU A 961 -9.30 -37.17 -20.47
CA LEU A 961 -9.61 -36.38 -21.65
C LEU A 961 -9.02 -37.03 -22.92
N LYS A 962 -9.80 -37.03 -24.00
CA LYS A 962 -9.42 -37.64 -25.28
C LYS A 962 -9.44 -36.59 -26.39
N GLY A 963 -8.48 -36.69 -27.32
CA GLY A 963 -8.44 -35.81 -28.48
C GLY A 963 -8.16 -34.35 -28.11
N GLU A 964 -9.04 -33.46 -28.54
CA GLU A 964 -8.90 -32.01 -28.40
C GLU A 964 -9.50 -31.47 -27.08
N GLN A 965 -10.16 -32.31 -26.26
CA GLN A 965 -10.84 -31.89 -25.03
C GLN A 965 -9.96 -31.17 -23.98
N GLY A 966 -8.64 -31.35 -24.05
CA GLY A 966 -7.66 -30.71 -23.16
C GLY A 966 -6.81 -29.65 -23.85
N ASP A 967 -7.26 -29.10 -24.97
CA ASP A 967 -6.51 -28.16 -25.80
C ASP A 967 -6.53 -26.70 -25.30
N GLY A 968 -7.40 -26.39 -24.33
CA GLY A 968 -7.62 -25.03 -23.85
C GLY A 968 -8.86 -24.34 -24.41
N GLN A 969 -9.66 -25.03 -25.23
CA GLN A 969 -10.86 -24.50 -25.89
C GLN A 969 -12.13 -25.21 -25.48
N HIS A 970 -12.07 -25.97 -24.40
CA HIS A 970 -13.20 -26.69 -23.84
C HIS A 970 -13.48 -26.22 -22.42
N ALA A 971 -14.74 -26.30 -22.02
CA ALA A 971 -15.18 -26.10 -20.65
C ALA A 971 -15.79 -27.40 -20.13
N PHE A 972 -15.67 -27.64 -18.82
CA PHE A 972 -16.37 -28.72 -18.15
C PHE A 972 -17.53 -28.18 -17.30
N ARG A 973 -18.51 -29.04 -17.08
CA ARG A 973 -19.57 -28.88 -16.09
C ARG A 973 -19.79 -30.21 -15.40
N VAL A 974 -19.58 -30.25 -14.10
CA VAL A 974 -19.95 -31.34 -13.21
C VAL A 974 -21.27 -31.00 -12.56
N ALA A 975 -22.21 -31.94 -12.58
CA ALA A 975 -23.48 -31.81 -11.88
C ALA A 975 -23.78 -33.06 -11.05
N ALA A 976 -24.01 -32.89 -9.76
CA ALA A 976 -24.49 -33.96 -8.90
C ALA A 976 -26.02 -34.06 -8.94
N GLY A 977 -26.54 -35.29 -8.98
CA GLY A 977 -27.96 -35.61 -8.85
C GLY A 977 -28.53 -35.39 -7.44
N ALA A 978 -27.72 -34.88 -6.50
CA ALA A 978 -28.08 -34.56 -5.13
C ALA A 978 -27.69 -33.11 -4.82
N THR A 979 -28.47 -32.42 -3.99
CA THR A 979 -28.26 -30.99 -3.68
C THR A 979 -27.58 -30.72 -2.34
N ALA A 980 -27.28 -31.78 -1.57
CA ALA A 980 -26.65 -31.69 -0.25
C ALA A 980 -25.30 -32.45 -0.26
N VAL A 981 -24.52 -32.17 -1.30
CA VAL A 981 -23.19 -32.73 -1.52
C VAL A 981 -22.26 -31.61 -1.95
N ASP A 982 -20.98 -31.79 -1.67
CA ASP A 982 -19.90 -30.88 -1.99
C ASP A 982 -18.91 -31.60 -2.92
N VAL A 983 -18.75 -31.08 -4.13
CA VAL A 983 -18.00 -31.72 -5.21
C VAL A 983 -16.87 -30.81 -5.66
N ASP A 984 -15.64 -31.28 -5.50
CA ASP A 984 -14.44 -30.60 -5.99
C ASP A 984 -14.00 -31.18 -7.34
N VAL A 985 -13.41 -30.34 -8.19
CA VAL A 985 -12.83 -30.74 -9.47
C VAL A 985 -11.39 -30.26 -9.58
N TYR A 986 -10.47 -31.17 -9.91
CA TYR A 986 -9.05 -30.89 -10.10
C TYR A 986 -8.62 -31.33 -11.50
N LEU A 987 -7.88 -30.47 -12.20
CA LEU A 987 -7.45 -30.72 -13.58
C LEU A 987 -5.94 -30.96 -13.60
N TYR A 988 -5.49 -32.04 -14.23
CA TYR A 988 -4.08 -32.45 -14.26
C TYR A 988 -3.58 -32.61 -15.69
N ASP A 989 -2.32 -32.29 -15.93
CA ASP A 989 -1.64 -32.67 -17.16
C ASP A 989 -1.25 -34.16 -17.20
N ALA A 990 -0.77 -34.62 -18.35
CA ALA A 990 -0.36 -36.02 -18.55
C ALA A 990 0.81 -36.47 -17.66
N SER A 991 1.54 -35.51 -17.07
CA SER A 991 2.62 -35.75 -16.10
C SER A 991 2.16 -35.59 -14.65
N CYS A 992 0.85 -35.48 -14.42
CA CYS A 992 0.23 -35.40 -13.11
C CYS A 992 0.57 -34.13 -12.31
N ARG A 993 0.89 -33.04 -13.00
CA ARG A 993 0.91 -31.71 -12.40
C ARG A 993 -0.48 -31.10 -12.48
N GLN A 994 -0.99 -30.61 -11.34
CA GLN A 994 -2.27 -29.90 -11.29
C GLN A 994 -2.17 -28.58 -12.07
N LEU A 995 -3.10 -28.38 -12.99
CA LEU A 995 -3.20 -27.20 -13.84
C LEU A 995 -4.26 -26.21 -13.34
N ALA A 996 -5.34 -26.70 -12.71
CA ALA A 996 -6.40 -25.90 -12.12
C ALA A 996 -7.17 -26.72 -11.07
N SER A 997 -7.93 -26.03 -10.22
CA SER A 997 -8.90 -26.64 -9.27
C SER A 997 -10.12 -25.75 -9.10
N TYR A 998 -11.27 -26.38 -8.92
CA TYR A 998 -12.58 -25.78 -8.72
C TYR A 998 -13.23 -26.51 -7.55
N ALA A 999 -13.24 -25.88 -6.38
CA ALA A 999 -13.63 -26.50 -5.11
C ALA A 999 -14.54 -25.51 -4.36
N THR A 1000 -15.71 -25.27 -4.93
CA THR A 1000 -16.77 -24.47 -4.31
C THR A 1000 -17.61 -25.41 -3.44
N GLU A 1001 -18.07 -24.95 -2.27
CA GLU A 1001 -18.92 -25.76 -1.36
C GLU A 1001 -20.30 -26.05 -2.00
N SER A 1002 -20.33 -26.86 -3.06
CA SER A 1002 -21.41 -26.93 -4.05
C SER A 1002 -21.55 -28.33 -4.64
N ALA A 1003 -22.79 -28.67 -5.00
CA ALA A 1003 -23.11 -29.91 -5.70
C ALA A 1003 -22.71 -29.90 -7.19
N ASN A 1004 -22.38 -28.74 -7.74
CA ASN A 1004 -22.07 -28.57 -9.16
C ASN A 1004 -20.83 -27.69 -9.32
N GLU A 1005 -19.97 -28.09 -10.26
CA GLU A 1005 -18.78 -27.34 -10.64
C GLU A 1005 -18.79 -27.05 -12.14
N ALA A 1006 -18.19 -25.93 -12.55
CA ALA A 1006 -17.98 -25.65 -13.95
C ALA A 1006 -16.77 -24.75 -14.13
N GLY A 1007 -16.06 -24.91 -15.24
CA GLY A 1007 -14.89 -24.10 -15.52
C GLY A 1007 -14.25 -24.40 -16.86
N SER A 1008 -13.31 -23.56 -17.25
CA SER A 1008 -12.48 -23.76 -18.43
C SER A 1008 -11.49 -24.91 -18.20
N ILE A 1009 -11.23 -25.72 -19.22
CA ILE A 1009 -10.23 -26.78 -19.19
C ILE A 1009 -8.91 -26.20 -19.70
N PRO A 1010 -7.86 -26.03 -18.86
CA PRO A 1010 -6.58 -25.48 -19.29
C PRO A 1010 -5.92 -26.35 -20.38
N SER A 1011 -5.17 -25.71 -21.28
CA SER A 1011 -4.41 -26.43 -22.30
C SER A 1011 -3.38 -27.38 -21.68
N GLY A 1012 -3.36 -28.62 -22.15
CA GLY A 1012 -2.50 -29.67 -21.63
C GLY A 1012 -3.16 -30.55 -20.56
N THR A 1013 -4.40 -30.28 -20.17
CA THR A 1013 -5.16 -31.17 -19.28
C THR A 1013 -5.33 -32.53 -19.93
N ALA A 1014 -4.95 -33.58 -19.20
CA ALA A 1014 -5.15 -34.97 -19.58
C ALA A 1014 -6.19 -35.65 -18.68
N TYR A 1015 -6.34 -35.18 -17.44
CA TYR A 1015 -7.22 -35.79 -16.46
C TYR A 1015 -8.07 -34.74 -15.73
N ILE A 1016 -9.33 -35.06 -15.48
CA ILE A 1016 -10.22 -34.33 -14.58
C ILE A 1016 -10.56 -35.28 -13.42
N LEU A 1017 -10.11 -34.94 -12.22
CA LEU A 1017 -10.51 -35.60 -10.98
C LEU A 1017 -11.75 -34.88 -10.45
N THR A 1018 -12.86 -35.59 -10.29
CA THR A 1018 -14.05 -35.13 -9.59
C THR A 1018 -14.12 -35.83 -8.24
N SER A 1019 -14.07 -35.09 -7.13
CA SER A 1019 -14.03 -35.61 -5.77
C SER A 1019 -15.28 -35.21 -5.02
N LEU A 1020 -15.82 -36.10 -4.19
CA LEU A 1020 -16.93 -35.78 -3.28
C LEU A 1020 -16.34 -35.39 -1.91
N TYR A 1021 -16.19 -34.09 -1.68
CA TYR A 1021 -15.61 -33.55 -0.46
C TYR A 1021 -16.48 -33.84 0.77
N ALA A 1022 -17.80 -33.65 0.65
CA ALA A 1022 -18.76 -33.92 1.72
C ALA A 1022 -20.13 -34.37 1.19
N GLY A 1023 -20.83 -35.21 1.96
CA GLY A 1023 -22.23 -35.58 1.71
C GLY A 1023 -22.45 -37.07 1.39
N ALA A 1024 -23.70 -37.42 1.06
CA ALA A 1024 -24.08 -38.79 0.71
C ALA A 1024 -23.65 -39.16 -0.71
N ALA A 1025 -23.67 -40.46 -1.03
CA ALA A 1025 -23.40 -40.95 -2.39
C ALA A 1025 -24.20 -40.17 -3.45
N ALA A 1026 -23.51 -39.73 -4.51
CA ALA A 1026 -24.10 -38.92 -5.56
C ALA A 1026 -23.79 -39.48 -6.94
N ASP A 1027 -24.81 -39.53 -7.79
CA ASP A 1027 -24.64 -39.71 -9.22
C ASP A 1027 -24.18 -38.38 -9.82
N ILE A 1028 -22.99 -38.37 -10.40
CA ILE A 1028 -22.37 -37.23 -11.01
C ILE A 1028 -22.47 -37.33 -12.53
N THR A 1029 -22.73 -36.21 -13.20
CA THR A 1029 -22.57 -36.06 -14.64
C THR A 1029 -21.53 -34.99 -14.94
N LEU A 1030 -20.39 -35.41 -15.48
CA LEU A 1030 -19.38 -34.53 -16.07
C LEU A 1030 -19.75 -34.31 -17.55
N THR A 1031 -19.85 -33.06 -17.99
CA THR A 1031 -20.07 -32.68 -19.40
C THR A 1031 -18.94 -31.77 -19.84
N ILE A 1032 -18.30 -32.10 -20.96
CA ILE A 1032 -17.25 -31.31 -21.59
C ILE A 1032 -17.84 -30.71 -22.87
N THR A 1033 -17.73 -29.41 -23.05
CA THR A 1033 -18.30 -28.66 -24.17
C THR A 1033 -17.22 -27.82 -24.84
N ASP A 1034 -17.15 -27.87 -26.16
CA ASP A 1034 -16.34 -26.95 -26.96
C ASP A 1034 -16.88 -25.52 -26.80
N THR A 1035 -15.98 -24.57 -26.52
CA THR A 1035 -16.34 -23.17 -26.23
C THR A 1035 -16.53 -22.32 -27.49
N GLN A 1036 -16.26 -22.88 -28.69
CA GLN A 1036 -16.42 -22.18 -29.97
C GLN A 1036 -17.86 -22.12 -30.51
#